data_AF-A0A956DAY4-F1
#
_entry.id   AF-A0A956DAY4-F1
#
_cell.length_a   1.000
_cell.length_b   1.000
_cell.length_c   1.000
_cell.angle_alpha   90.00
_cell.angle_beta   90.00
_cell.angle_gamma   90.00
#
_symmetry.space_group_name_H-M   'P 1'
#
loop_
_entity.id
_entity.type
_entity.pdbx_description
1 polymer ?
#
loop_
_entity_poly.entity_id
_entity_poly.type
_entity_poly.pdbx_seq_one_letter_code
_entity_poly.pdbx_strand_id
1 'polypeptide(L)'
;MTTAPFPLCPFAPLRTRGHALAERARAKGWEVPTLRDPRLPFAAILTLYGVLGFTFLGFNRSAGQMLAIVGSGALLDMALAWGLRRKRLVPLSAYISCCSLALLLNYSHSSWVLFFPVLLTVGSKYALTFEGRHVFNPSMFGVSTSLLLSHELVTAAPAYQWAGGSVTMSLFMLMAALTLFVLKVGRNWLVGSFLVFYTLQTAFRAWFLRHHIPAEMLIVGTLASPPFFLFTFYMLTDPATSPKTRKGQVIFAFVITIVDLYLHVKESVFTFFYAALVMGTGKFFFLHGRAFVKAPVAYLRARLAWTSLRPVLAVAALFAISLASWTFVLRPAAAAHVDPGFRMERLDGERTGLGVEMGDLLERVDPKLRHVAKWVLSVGDAAAVGDVDGDGRLDLFFTNLLKRDEDRHALYRNVGDFRFERVALPAVDARFGDGGYAQDGVGLPAGATFVDYDGDGDQDLALAVGFGRSRLLQNRLVEDGALGFVDVSESVGLDAPSVSLAMTFLDVDRDANLDLFVTNSVDPYLREYDPPRELNLFALPEAEHEGDRRMLRFMHDGWHDASNGGENLLYRGNGEGFEIVDARALGLRETHWSLAVSTADLDHDGFTDLYVASDFGPDDVYLSRAGEGPFGRRFERQAGPSFGTIGRDTYKGMNASVADFDRNGYLDVYVSNVHHSLQAEGSLLWMVYPEAGGISFVDEATQRGALNERRFGWGAGVGDLDGDGWVDLVQANGMVDDRLDPRGYDRKD
;
A
#
# COMPACT_ATOMS: atom_id res chain seq x y z
N MET A 1 48.73 -23.29 55.60
CA MET A 1 48.99 -23.98 54.32
C MET A 1 48.39 -23.15 53.18
N THR A 2 49.28 -22.41 52.51
CA THR A 2 49.26 -22.00 51.09
C THR A 2 47.93 -21.63 50.42
N THR A 3 47.63 -20.33 50.47
CA THR A 3 46.86 -19.58 49.47
C THR A 3 47.76 -19.26 48.26
N ALA A 4 47.44 -19.78 47.07
CA ALA A 4 48.09 -19.41 45.82
C ALA A 4 47.30 -18.27 45.12
N PRO A 5 47.92 -17.16 44.71
CA PRO A 5 47.26 -16.11 43.97
C PRO A 5 47.22 -16.41 42.46
N PHE A 6 46.07 -16.16 41.83
CA PHE A 6 45.91 -16.12 40.37
C PHE A 6 46.72 -14.96 39.76
N PRO A 7 47.35 -15.13 38.58
CA PRO A 7 48.24 -14.12 38.03
C PRO A 7 47.46 -12.92 37.46
N LEU A 8 47.91 -11.73 37.87
CA LEU A 8 47.62 -10.45 37.24
C LEU A 8 48.09 -10.50 35.77
N CYS A 9 47.17 -10.31 34.82
CA CYS A 9 47.52 -10.04 33.43
C CYS A 9 48.06 -8.59 33.34
N PRO A 10 49.30 -8.37 32.86
CA PRO A 10 49.86 -7.03 32.78
C PRO A 10 49.22 -6.25 31.62
N PHE A 11 49.07 -4.94 31.84
CA PHE A 11 48.75 -3.97 30.80
C PHE A 11 49.65 -4.20 29.57
N ALA A 12 49.03 -4.27 28.39
CA ALA A 12 49.72 -4.41 27.12
C ALA A 12 50.77 -3.29 26.95
N PRO A 13 51.98 -3.60 26.44
CA PRO A 13 53.04 -2.60 26.31
C PRO A 13 52.69 -1.59 25.22
N LEU A 14 53.10 -0.33 25.45
CA LEU A 14 53.11 0.75 24.47
C LEU A 14 53.75 0.27 23.15
N ARG A 15 52.96 0.23 22.08
CA ARG A 15 53.41 -0.09 20.72
C ARG A 15 54.62 0.78 20.35
N THR A 16 55.72 0.15 19.94
CA THR A 16 56.97 0.82 19.57
C THR A 16 56.80 1.70 18.31
N ARG A 17 57.47 2.86 18.31
CA ARG A 17 57.42 3.91 17.25
C ARG A 17 57.67 3.39 15.82
N GLY A 18 58.36 2.26 15.64
CA GLY A 18 58.62 1.66 14.32
C GLY A 18 57.39 1.03 13.65
N HIS A 19 56.47 0.43 14.42
CA HIS A 19 55.24 -0.16 13.87
C HIS A 19 54.20 0.90 13.45
N ALA A 20 54.22 2.06 14.12
CA ALA A 20 53.36 3.20 13.80
C ALA A 20 53.71 3.88 12.47
N LEU A 21 54.97 3.76 12.00
CA LEU A 21 55.42 4.29 10.70
C LEU A 21 55.02 3.37 9.54
N ALA A 22 55.01 2.05 9.75
CA ALA A 22 54.51 1.08 8.76
C ALA A 22 52.98 1.09 8.61
N GLU A 23 52.21 1.27 9.69
CA GLU A 23 50.76 1.51 9.61
C GLU A 23 50.43 2.89 8.97
N ARG A 24 51.24 3.93 9.21
CA ARG A 24 51.11 5.23 8.54
C ARG A 24 51.43 5.18 7.04
N ALA A 25 52.30 4.28 6.59
CA ALA A 25 52.59 4.09 5.17
C ALA A 25 51.45 3.37 4.42
N ARG A 26 50.72 2.45 5.08
CA ARG A 26 49.49 1.85 4.55
C ARG A 26 48.29 2.81 4.52
N ALA A 27 48.34 3.92 5.27
CA ALA A 27 47.24 4.87 5.42
C ALA A 27 46.99 5.80 4.21
N LYS A 28 47.78 5.72 3.12
CA LYS A 28 47.57 6.56 1.92
C LYS A 28 46.80 5.87 0.79
N GLY A 29 46.72 4.53 0.79
CA GLY A 29 46.03 3.74 -0.24
C GLY A 29 44.56 3.48 0.11
N TRP A 30 43.75 3.14 -0.90
CA TRP A 30 42.38 2.67 -0.70
C TRP A 30 42.40 1.27 -0.06
N GLU A 31 41.58 1.07 0.98
CA GLU A 31 41.24 -0.27 1.49
C GLU A 31 40.27 -0.93 0.49
N VAL A 32 40.85 -1.61 -0.50
CA VAL A 32 40.11 -2.36 -1.54
C VAL A 32 39.85 -3.80 -1.06
N PRO A 33 38.61 -4.31 -1.16
CA PRO A 33 38.28 -5.70 -0.85
C PRO A 33 39.08 -6.65 -1.73
N THR A 34 39.58 -7.73 -1.16
CA THR A 34 40.19 -8.80 -1.95
C THR A 34 39.10 -9.68 -2.55
N LEU A 35 39.39 -10.43 -3.62
CA LEU A 35 38.45 -11.39 -4.22
C LEU A 35 38.00 -12.50 -3.25
N ARG A 36 38.67 -12.66 -2.11
CA ARG A 36 38.31 -13.62 -1.04
C ARG A 36 37.55 -12.97 0.11
N ASP A 37 37.15 -11.70 -0.02
CA ASP A 37 36.37 -11.02 1.00
C ASP A 37 34.99 -11.71 1.13
N PRO A 38 34.62 -12.24 2.31
CA PRO A 38 33.39 -12.99 2.51
C PRO A 38 32.13 -12.13 2.31
N ARG A 39 32.27 -10.81 2.18
CA ARG A 39 31.16 -9.87 1.93
C ARG A 39 30.79 -9.77 0.45
N LEU A 40 31.70 -10.09 -0.48
CA LEU A 40 31.43 -9.98 -1.92
C LEU A 40 30.26 -10.86 -2.39
N PRO A 41 30.11 -12.13 -1.94
CA PRO A 41 28.94 -12.93 -2.28
C PRO A 41 27.63 -12.30 -1.80
N PHE A 42 27.59 -11.74 -0.58
CA PHE A 42 26.40 -11.07 -0.08
C PHE A 42 26.04 -9.83 -0.89
N ALA A 43 27.04 -9.04 -1.31
CA ALA A 43 26.81 -7.92 -2.21
C ALA A 43 26.18 -8.40 -3.52
N ALA A 44 26.78 -9.38 -4.18
CA ALA A 44 26.26 -9.92 -5.44
C ALA A 44 24.83 -10.46 -5.31
N ILE A 45 24.52 -11.16 -4.22
CA ILE A 45 23.18 -11.70 -3.94
C ILE A 45 22.16 -10.57 -3.79
N LEU A 46 22.43 -9.57 -2.95
CA LEU A 46 21.47 -8.48 -2.72
C LEU A 46 21.30 -7.61 -3.98
N THR A 47 22.36 -7.42 -4.76
CA THR A 47 22.27 -6.74 -6.06
C THR A 47 21.39 -7.53 -7.03
N LEU A 48 21.59 -8.85 -7.12
CA LEU A 48 20.78 -9.73 -7.96
C LEU A 48 19.31 -9.66 -7.57
N TYR A 49 19.00 -9.65 -6.27
CA TYR A 49 17.62 -9.46 -5.79
C TYR A 49 17.04 -8.11 -6.18
N GLY A 50 17.82 -7.03 -6.08
CA GLY A 50 17.37 -5.73 -6.57
C GLY A 50 17.03 -5.78 -8.06
N VAL A 51 17.93 -6.34 -8.88
CA VAL A 51 17.72 -6.45 -10.33
C VAL A 51 16.50 -7.32 -10.65
N LEU A 52 16.42 -8.55 -10.13
CA LEU A 52 15.27 -9.43 -10.32
C LEU A 52 13.97 -8.79 -9.78
N GLY A 53 14.08 -8.04 -8.69
CA GLY A 53 13.00 -7.24 -8.10
C GLY A 53 12.35 -6.31 -9.10
N PHE A 54 13.16 -5.48 -9.77
CA PHE A 54 12.68 -4.48 -10.72
C PHE A 54 12.33 -5.05 -12.09
N THR A 55 12.93 -6.18 -12.49
CA THR A 55 12.72 -6.74 -13.84
C THR A 55 11.65 -7.83 -13.89
N PHE A 56 11.44 -8.56 -12.79
CA PHE A 56 10.63 -9.79 -12.80
C PHE A 56 9.66 -9.91 -11.64
N LEU A 57 10.00 -9.41 -10.44
CA LEU A 57 9.16 -9.57 -9.24
C LEU A 57 8.20 -8.42 -8.97
N GLY A 58 8.15 -7.39 -9.84
CA GLY A 58 7.18 -6.30 -9.73
C GLY A 58 7.40 -5.39 -8.51
N PHE A 59 8.64 -5.09 -8.13
CA PHE A 59 8.88 -4.25 -6.97
C PHE A 59 8.24 -2.86 -7.09
N ASN A 60 7.58 -2.42 -6.00
CA ASN A 60 6.96 -1.11 -5.81
C ASN A 60 7.97 0.06 -5.74
N ARG A 61 9.05 0.03 -6.53
CA ARG A 61 10.14 1.01 -6.49
C ARG A 61 10.83 1.10 -7.83
N SER A 62 11.34 2.29 -8.13
CA SER A 62 12.23 2.46 -9.28
C SER A 62 13.66 2.03 -8.97
N ALA A 63 14.39 1.59 -10.00
CA ALA A 63 15.82 1.32 -9.87
C ALA A 63 16.61 2.57 -9.41
N GLY A 64 16.14 3.77 -9.81
CA GLY A 64 16.72 5.05 -9.39
C GLY A 64 16.67 5.25 -7.87
N GLN A 65 15.55 4.92 -7.24
CA GLN A 65 15.41 4.98 -5.78
C GLN A 65 16.40 4.05 -5.05
N MET A 66 16.57 2.81 -5.52
CA MET A 66 17.56 1.90 -4.93
C MET A 66 18.99 2.42 -5.10
N LEU A 67 19.33 2.95 -6.28
CA LEU A 67 20.63 3.55 -6.53
C LEU A 67 20.88 4.76 -5.62
N ALA A 68 19.85 5.58 -5.35
CA ALA A 68 19.96 6.70 -4.43
C ALA A 68 20.26 6.25 -2.98
N ILE A 69 19.58 5.21 -2.48
CA ILE A 69 19.82 4.63 -1.13
C ILE A 69 21.25 4.07 -1.02
N VAL A 70 21.63 3.25 -2.00
CA VAL A 70 22.94 2.58 -2.00
C VAL A 70 24.08 3.58 -2.19
N GLY A 71 23.92 4.52 -3.13
CA GLY A 71 24.88 5.56 -3.41
C GLY A 71 25.08 6.51 -2.24
N SER A 72 23.99 6.99 -1.63
CA SER A 72 24.07 7.87 -0.45
C SER A 72 24.72 7.20 0.74
N GLY A 73 24.41 5.93 1.02
CA GLY A 73 25.05 5.17 2.08
C GLY A 73 26.53 4.91 1.84
N ALA A 74 26.90 4.60 0.59
CA ALA A 74 28.29 4.44 0.18
C ALA A 74 29.10 5.74 0.38
N LEU A 75 28.57 6.87 -0.09
CA LEU A 75 29.17 8.19 0.06
C LEU A 75 29.29 8.59 1.54
N LEU A 76 28.26 8.36 2.34
CA LEU A 76 28.26 8.66 3.77
C LEU A 76 29.32 7.83 4.52
N ASP A 77 29.44 6.52 4.22
CA ASP A 77 30.46 5.66 4.85
C ASP A 77 31.87 6.10 4.47
N MET A 78 32.09 6.50 3.21
CA MET A 78 33.36 7.05 2.76
C MET A 78 33.69 8.37 3.46
N ALA A 79 32.73 9.28 3.55
CA ALA A 79 32.89 10.59 4.20
C ALA A 79 33.21 10.43 5.70
N LEU A 80 32.47 9.58 6.41
CA LEU A 80 32.72 9.31 7.84
C LEU A 80 34.04 8.57 8.08
N ALA A 81 34.39 7.61 7.22
CA ALA A 81 35.67 6.90 7.31
C ALA A 81 36.86 7.85 7.12
N TRP A 82 36.76 8.76 6.14
CA TRP A 82 37.81 9.75 5.91
C TRP A 82 37.84 10.81 7.02
N GLY A 83 36.70 11.41 7.37
CA GLY A 83 36.62 12.47 8.37
C GLY A 83 36.98 12.01 9.78
N LEU A 84 36.47 10.85 10.21
CA LEU A 84 36.63 10.36 11.58
C LEU A 84 37.84 9.44 11.75
N ARG A 85 38.13 8.59 10.76
CA ARG A 85 39.20 7.58 10.87
C ARG A 85 40.42 7.87 9.98
N ARG A 86 40.36 8.89 9.13
CA ARG A 86 41.39 9.22 8.12
C ARG A 86 41.72 8.02 7.22
N LYS A 87 40.70 7.20 6.93
CA LYS A 87 40.81 6.02 6.07
C LYS A 87 40.10 6.27 4.73
N ARG A 88 40.75 5.88 3.63
CA ARG A 88 40.12 5.77 2.31
C ARG A 88 39.67 4.34 2.14
N LEU A 89 38.37 4.08 2.08
CA LEU A 89 37.81 2.73 1.99
C LEU A 89 36.85 2.61 0.82
N VAL A 90 36.78 1.40 0.24
CA VAL A 90 35.67 1.03 -0.64
C VAL A 90 34.49 0.61 0.25
N PRO A 91 33.31 1.23 0.13
CA PRO A 91 32.22 1.13 1.11
C PRO A 91 31.40 -0.17 0.97
N LEU A 92 32.05 -1.32 0.79
CA LEU A 92 31.37 -2.61 0.60
C LEU A 92 30.41 -2.96 1.76
N SER A 93 30.76 -2.60 2.99
CA SER A 93 29.87 -2.82 4.14
C SER A 93 28.60 -1.96 4.07
N ALA A 94 28.73 -0.68 3.70
CA ALA A 94 27.59 0.21 3.60
C ALA A 94 26.74 -0.10 2.36
N TYR A 95 27.37 -0.50 1.25
CA TYR A 95 26.70 -1.02 0.07
C TYR A 95 25.72 -2.15 0.43
N ILE A 96 26.21 -3.20 1.07
CA ILE A 96 25.38 -4.35 1.44
C ILE A 96 24.26 -3.93 2.39
N SER A 97 24.59 -3.10 3.41
CA SER A 97 23.56 -2.62 4.34
C SER A 97 22.48 -1.79 3.68
N CYS A 98 22.83 -0.92 2.73
CA CYS A 98 21.89 -0.06 2.04
C CYS A 98 21.11 -0.80 0.95
N CYS A 99 21.67 -1.85 0.35
CA CYS A 99 20.87 -2.80 -0.44
C CYS A 99 19.80 -3.45 0.43
N SER A 100 20.12 -3.86 1.66
CA SER A 100 19.10 -4.39 2.58
C SER A 100 18.01 -3.37 2.92
N LEU A 101 18.36 -2.09 3.12
CA LEU A 101 17.35 -1.04 3.33
C LEU A 101 16.42 -0.88 2.12
N ALA A 102 17.01 -0.84 0.92
CA ALA A 102 16.26 -0.71 -0.32
C ALA A 102 15.27 -1.86 -0.54
N LEU A 103 15.64 -3.07 -0.10
CA LEU A 103 14.79 -4.25 -0.19
C LEU A 103 13.74 -4.34 0.92
N LEU A 104 13.98 -3.81 2.13
CA LEU A 104 13.16 -4.13 3.32
C LEU A 104 12.26 -3.00 3.81
N LEU A 105 12.50 -1.76 3.42
CA LEU A 105 11.70 -0.62 3.87
C LEU A 105 10.79 -0.18 2.74
N ASN A 106 9.54 0.21 3.01
CA ASN A 106 8.69 0.98 2.10
C ASN A 106 8.52 2.44 2.55
N TYR A 107 8.15 3.36 1.66
CA TYR A 107 7.86 4.76 1.96
C TYR A 107 7.02 5.36 0.83
N SER A 108 6.16 6.32 1.16
CA SER A 108 5.38 7.07 0.17
C SER A 108 6.30 7.94 -0.69
N HIS A 109 5.89 8.18 -1.95
CA HIS A 109 6.52 8.78 -3.15
C HIS A 109 7.72 9.76 -3.01
N SER A 110 7.97 10.33 -1.83
CA SER A 110 9.12 11.19 -1.56
C SER A 110 10.43 10.43 -1.29
N SER A 111 11.33 10.48 -2.27
CA SER A 111 12.64 9.82 -2.19
C SER A 111 13.59 10.39 -1.12
N TRP A 112 13.34 11.58 -0.56
CA TRP A 112 14.22 12.14 0.49
C TRP A 112 14.07 11.40 1.83
N VAL A 113 12.92 10.77 2.09
CA VAL A 113 12.66 10.01 3.33
C VAL A 113 13.72 8.91 3.52
N LEU A 114 14.28 8.42 2.42
CA LEU A 114 15.34 7.41 2.35
C LEU A 114 16.65 7.79 3.03
N PHE A 115 16.96 9.08 3.13
CA PHE A 115 18.21 9.51 3.76
C PHE A 115 18.20 9.24 5.26
N PHE A 116 17.02 9.19 5.88
CA PHE A 116 16.88 8.95 7.31
C PHE A 116 17.29 7.51 7.70
N PRO A 117 16.76 6.43 7.07
CA PRO A 117 17.27 5.08 7.28
C PRO A 117 18.76 4.91 6.97
N VAL A 118 19.26 5.59 5.92
CA VAL A 118 20.69 5.53 5.54
C VAL A 118 21.57 6.12 6.64
N LEU A 119 21.20 7.28 7.18
CA LEU A 119 21.93 7.94 8.26
C LEU A 119 21.95 7.09 9.53
N LEU A 120 20.81 6.52 9.93
CA LEU A 120 20.72 5.62 11.08
C LEU A 120 21.59 4.37 10.89
N THR A 121 21.53 3.77 9.71
CA THR A 121 22.30 2.57 9.34
C THR A 121 23.79 2.83 9.40
N VAL A 122 24.29 3.78 8.59
CA VAL A 122 25.72 4.03 8.48
C VAL A 122 26.26 4.70 9.76
N GLY A 123 25.51 5.64 10.35
CA GLY A 123 25.88 6.33 11.57
C GLY A 123 26.06 5.39 12.77
N SER A 124 25.19 4.37 12.91
CA SER A 124 25.28 3.39 14.01
C SER A 124 26.63 2.67 14.07
N LYS A 125 27.25 2.40 12.91
CA LYS A 125 28.57 1.75 12.79
C LYS A 125 29.70 2.56 13.43
N TYR A 126 29.53 3.87 13.51
CA TYR A 126 30.52 4.80 14.06
C TYR A 126 30.18 5.22 15.50
N ALA A 127 28.89 5.46 15.79
CA ALA A 127 28.45 5.94 17.09
C ALA A 127 28.26 4.81 18.12
N LEU A 128 27.65 3.68 17.72
CA LEU A 128 27.22 2.63 18.64
C LEU A 128 28.26 1.50 18.74
N THR A 129 29.43 1.85 19.30
CA THR A 129 30.59 0.96 19.36
C THR A 129 31.05 0.57 20.77
N PHE A 130 31.56 -0.64 20.90
CA PHE A 130 32.28 -1.14 22.07
C PHE A 130 33.63 -1.69 21.62
N GLU A 131 34.73 -1.24 22.25
CA GLU A 131 36.11 -1.59 21.85
C GLU A 131 36.41 -1.39 20.35
N GLY A 132 35.83 -0.34 19.76
CA GLY A 132 36.02 0.01 18.35
C GLY A 132 35.23 -0.85 17.35
N ARG A 133 34.36 -1.75 17.82
CA ARG A 133 33.46 -2.57 17.00
C ARG A 133 32.01 -2.15 17.22
N HIS A 134 31.20 -2.17 16.17
CA HIS A 134 29.77 -1.91 16.29
C HIS A 134 29.10 -3.03 17.08
N VAL A 135 28.15 -2.67 17.94
CA VAL A 135 27.42 -3.63 18.79
C VAL A 135 26.19 -4.18 18.07
N PHE A 136 25.58 -3.35 17.23
CA PHE A 136 24.39 -3.64 16.44
C PHE A 136 24.77 -3.97 15.00
N ASN A 137 23.99 -4.85 14.36
CA ASN A 137 24.05 -4.98 12.91
C ASN A 137 23.54 -3.65 12.32
N PRO A 138 24.32 -2.95 11.47
CA PRO A 138 23.94 -1.64 10.95
C PRO A 138 22.60 -1.62 10.23
N SER A 139 22.34 -2.62 9.37
CA SER A 139 21.10 -2.72 8.60
C SER A 139 19.91 -2.97 9.51
N MET A 140 20.05 -3.90 10.47
CA MET A 140 18.99 -4.21 11.44
C MET A 140 18.65 -2.99 12.30
N PHE A 141 19.67 -2.26 12.78
CA PHE A 141 19.46 -1.03 13.53
C PHE A 141 18.76 0.02 12.68
N GLY A 142 19.20 0.21 11.44
CA GLY A 142 18.59 1.12 10.47
C GLY A 142 17.11 0.82 10.23
N VAL A 143 16.79 -0.41 9.82
CA VAL A 143 15.41 -0.85 9.56
C VAL A 143 14.55 -0.66 10.81
N SER A 144 14.94 -1.26 11.93
CA SER A 144 14.12 -1.28 13.16
C SER A 144 13.91 0.12 13.72
N THR A 145 14.93 0.97 13.69
CA THR A 145 14.83 2.34 14.21
C THR A 145 14.06 3.24 13.25
N SER A 146 14.15 3.02 11.94
CA SER A 146 13.32 3.73 10.96
C SER A 146 11.86 3.43 11.23
N LEU A 147 11.48 2.15 11.21
CA LEU A 147 10.11 1.70 11.50
C LEU A 147 9.57 2.19 12.85
N LEU A 148 10.44 2.41 13.84
CA LEU A 148 10.05 2.90 15.16
C LEU A 148 9.85 4.43 15.18
N LEU A 149 10.64 5.20 14.42
CA LEU A 149 10.69 6.65 14.51
C LEU A 149 9.92 7.38 13.39
N SER A 150 9.73 6.75 12.23
CA SER A 150 9.05 7.35 11.08
C SER A 150 7.53 7.25 11.15
N HIS A 151 6.99 6.54 12.14
CA HIS A 151 5.59 6.11 12.13
C HIS A 151 5.25 5.45 10.79
N GLU A 152 4.29 5.99 10.04
CA GLU A 152 3.82 5.41 8.78
C GLU A 152 4.54 5.94 7.54
N LEU A 153 5.44 6.92 7.68
CA LEU A 153 6.21 7.46 6.55
C LEU A 153 7.24 6.48 5.99
N VAL A 154 7.71 5.56 6.84
CA VAL A 154 8.53 4.41 6.43
C VAL A 154 7.94 3.17 7.04
N THR A 155 7.56 2.22 6.20
CA THR A 155 7.02 0.92 6.60
C THR A 155 7.96 -0.19 6.18
N ALA A 156 7.60 -1.46 6.43
CA ALA A 156 8.34 -2.56 5.83
C ALA A 156 7.90 -2.73 4.38
N ALA A 157 8.80 -3.22 3.52
CA ALA A 157 8.45 -3.63 2.17
C ALA A 157 7.27 -4.62 2.24
N PRO A 158 6.16 -4.34 1.53
CA PRO A 158 4.98 -5.17 1.62
C PRO A 158 5.28 -6.61 1.18
N ALA A 159 4.59 -7.57 1.78
CA ALA A 159 4.83 -8.99 1.48
C ALA A 159 4.54 -9.32 0.01
N TYR A 160 3.58 -8.64 -0.62
CA TYR A 160 3.22 -8.83 -2.02
C TYR A 160 4.27 -8.35 -3.02
N GLN A 161 5.14 -7.40 -2.65
CA GLN A 161 6.25 -6.92 -3.49
C GLN A 161 7.17 -8.07 -3.96
N TRP A 162 7.05 -9.23 -3.34
CA TRP A 162 7.90 -10.37 -3.59
C TRP A 162 7.25 -11.42 -4.49
N ALA A 163 6.11 -11.11 -5.12
CA ALA A 163 5.28 -12.03 -5.90
C ALA A 163 4.91 -13.28 -5.07
N GLY A 164 3.63 -13.42 -4.71
CA GLY A 164 3.09 -14.51 -3.86
C GLY A 164 3.20 -15.93 -4.43
N GLY A 165 4.10 -16.19 -5.37
CA GLY A 165 4.25 -17.46 -6.10
C GLY A 165 5.38 -18.37 -5.57
N SER A 166 5.29 -19.63 -5.98
CA SER A 166 6.25 -20.72 -5.70
C SER A 166 7.68 -20.43 -6.17
N VAL A 167 7.84 -19.59 -7.21
CA VAL A 167 9.14 -19.21 -7.79
C VAL A 167 9.94 -18.37 -6.82
N THR A 168 9.34 -17.35 -6.21
CA THR A 168 10.04 -16.48 -5.26
C THR A 168 10.48 -17.26 -4.03
N MET A 169 9.61 -18.11 -3.49
CA MET A 169 9.97 -18.98 -2.37
C MET A 169 11.12 -19.92 -2.73
N SER A 170 11.13 -20.47 -3.95
CA SER A 170 12.24 -21.31 -4.44
C SER A 170 13.56 -20.54 -4.53
N LEU A 171 13.54 -19.28 -4.98
CA LEU A 171 14.70 -18.39 -4.95
C LEU A 171 15.19 -18.18 -3.52
N PHE A 172 14.31 -17.85 -2.57
CA PHE A 172 14.69 -17.66 -1.17
C PHE A 172 15.25 -18.92 -0.52
N MET A 173 14.68 -20.09 -0.81
CA MET A 173 15.18 -21.38 -0.32
C MET A 173 16.56 -21.71 -0.89
N LEU A 174 16.77 -21.52 -2.20
CA LEU A 174 18.08 -21.68 -2.84
C LEU A 174 19.12 -20.77 -2.17
N MET A 175 18.74 -19.53 -1.85
CA MET A 175 19.63 -18.56 -1.24
C MET A 175 19.93 -18.85 0.24
N ALA A 176 18.94 -19.30 1.01
CA ALA A 176 19.15 -19.82 2.36
C ALA A 176 20.13 -21.00 2.33
N ALA A 177 19.97 -21.92 1.38
CA ALA A 177 20.89 -23.03 1.18
C ALA A 177 22.30 -22.57 0.81
N LEU A 178 22.45 -21.63 -0.15
CA LEU A 178 23.75 -21.05 -0.51
C LEU A 178 24.43 -20.39 0.70
N THR A 179 23.67 -19.65 1.50
CA THR A 179 24.22 -18.94 2.68
C THR A 179 24.66 -19.92 3.77
N LEU A 180 23.88 -20.97 4.04
CA LEU A 180 24.18 -21.96 5.06
C LEU A 180 25.31 -22.92 4.66
N PHE A 181 25.27 -23.42 3.42
CA PHE A 181 26.12 -24.53 2.99
C PHE A 181 27.34 -24.09 2.19
N VAL A 182 27.24 -23.01 1.39
CA VAL A 182 28.34 -22.53 0.54
C VAL A 182 29.15 -21.43 1.23
N LEU A 183 28.51 -20.44 1.84
CA LEU A 183 29.20 -19.28 2.43
C LEU A 183 29.81 -19.53 3.82
N LYS A 184 29.50 -20.67 4.47
CA LYS A 184 30.08 -21.13 5.77
C LYS A 184 30.22 -20.01 6.83
N VAL A 185 29.15 -19.25 7.07
CA VAL A 185 29.13 -18.08 7.97
C VAL A 185 29.46 -18.41 9.45
N GLY A 186 29.42 -19.70 9.84
CA GLY A 186 29.80 -20.15 11.18
C GLY A 186 28.76 -19.83 12.26
N ARG A 187 27.48 -19.75 11.87
CA ARG A 187 26.32 -19.44 12.74
C ARG A 187 25.18 -20.45 12.61
N ASN A 188 25.50 -21.69 12.25
CA ASN A 188 24.51 -22.73 11.96
C ASN A 188 23.64 -23.08 13.20
N TRP A 189 24.23 -23.05 14.41
CA TRP A 189 23.47 -23.27 15.64
C TRP A 189 22.50 -22.14 15.94
N LEU A 190 22.88 -20.90 15.63
CA LEU A 190 21.99 -19.74 15.76
C LEU A 190 20.78 -19.87 14.84
N VAL A 191 21.03 -20.11 13.55
CA VAL A 191 19.97 -20.25 12.55
C VAL A 191 19.07 -21.44 12.86
N GLY A 192 19.65 -22.62 13.10
CA GLY A 192 18.87 -23.82 13.39
C GLY A 192 18.00 -23.67 14.65
N SER A 193 18.55 -23.09 15.72
CA SER A 193 17.75 -22.83 16.93
C SER A 193 16.68 -21.76 16.73
N PHE A 194 16.98 -20.70 15.98
CA PHE A 194 15.98 -19.66 15.68
C PHE A 194 14.82 -20.24 14.88
N LEU A 195 15.08 -20.98 13.80
CA LEU A 195 14.05 -21.63 13.01
C LEU A 195 13.20 -22.60 13.85
N VAL A 196 13.82 -23.41 14.72
CA VAL A 196 13.08 -24.33 15.60
C VAL A 196 12.18 -23.57 16.57
N PHE A 197 12.73 -22.60 17.33
CA PHE A 197 11.95 -21.86 18.31
C PHE A 197 10.84 -21.03 17.65
N TYR A 198 11.14 -20.37 16.53
CA TYR A 198 10.20 -19.54 15.81
C TYR A 198 9.05 -20.36 15.21
N THR A 199 9.34 -21.53 14.63
CA THR A 199 8.30 -22.45 14.15
C THR A 199 7.42 -22.97 15.29
N LEU A 200 7.99 -23.33 16.44
CA LEU A 200 7.20 -23.73 17.62
C LEU A 200 6.30 -22.59 18.11
N GLN A 201 6.84 -21.38 18.15
CA GLN A 201 6.11 -20.17 18.52
C GLN A 201 4.97 -19.87 17.53
N THR A 202 5.22 -20.02 16.22
CA THR A 202 4.22 -19.79 15.17
C THR A 202 3.15 -20.87 15.20
N ALA A 203 3.52 -22.15 15.40
CA ALA A 203 2.58 -23.24 15.58
C ALA A 203 1.70 -23.06 16.83
N PHE A 204 2.27 -22.56 17.93
CA PHE A 204 1.51 -22.20 19.13
C PHE A 204 0.49 -21.08 18.84
N ARG A 205 0.91 -20.03 18.11
CA ARG A 205 0.02 -18.95 17.67
C ARG A 205 -1.08 -19.45 16.74
N ALA A 206 -0.73 -20.28 15.75
CA ALA A 206 -1.68 -20.88 14.82
C ALA A 206 -2.69 -21.76 15.54
N TRP A 207 -2.25 -22.55 16.53
CA TRP A 207 -3.16 -23.32 17.37
C TRP A 207 -4.09 -22.42 18.18
N PHE A 208 -3.62 -21.31 18.73
CA PHE A 208 -4.44 -20.36 19.48
C PHE A 208 -5.45 -19.64 18.57
N LEU A 209 -5.04 -19.25 17.35
CA LEU A 209 -5.84 -18.48 16.39
C LEU A 209 -6.63 -19.35 15.40
N ARG A 210 -6.60 -20.68 15.53
CA ARG A 210 -7.21 -21.64 14.58
C ARG A 210 -8.69 -21.42 14.28
N HIS A 211 -9.41 -20.75 15.16
CA HIS A 211 -10.83 -20.43 15.00
C HIS A 211 -11.07 -19.13 14.22
N HIS A 212 -10.03 -18.34 13.98
CA HIS A 212 -10.08 -17.05 13.30
C HIS A 212 -9.27 -17.05 12.00
N ILE A 213 -8.13 -17.75 11.96
CA ILE A 213 -7.21 -17.74 10.82
C ILE A 213 -6.72 -19.18 10.57
N PRO A 214 -6.71 -19.66 9.30
CA PRO A 214 -6.12 -20.94 8.95
C PRO A 214 -4.65 -21.03 9.38
N ALA A 215 -4.25 -22.19 9.92
CA ALA A 215 -2.89 -22.37 10.42
C ALA A 215 -1.84 -22.21 9.31
N GLU A 216 -2.19 -22.63 8.10
CA GLU A 216 -1.40 -22.52 6.88
C GLU A 216 -1.05 -21.06 6.59
N MET A 217 -2.01 -20.14 6.74
CA MET A 217 -1.80 -18.71 6.48
C MET A 217 -0.73 -18.14 7.41
N LEU A 218 -0.77 -18.50 8.70
CA LEU A 218 0.21 -18.05 9.68
C LEU A 218 1.58 -18.68 9.47
N ILE A 219 1.64 -20.00 9.22
CA ILE A 219 2.90 -20.73 9.11
C ILE A 219 3.59 -20.43 7.77
N VAL A 220 2.88 -20.62 6.66
CA VAL A 220 3.43 -20.41 5.31
C VAL A 220 3.69 -18.93 5.10
N GLY A 221 2.72 -18.05 5.41
CA GLY A 221 2.87 -16.62 5.21
C GLY A 221 4.09 -16.05 5.94
N THR A 222 4.34 -16.48 7.18
CA THR A 222 5.48 -15.97 7.96
C THR A 222 6.82 -16.53 7.46
N LEU A 223 6.91 -17.86 7.31
CA LEU A 223 8.17 -18.53 6.96
C LEU A 223 8.57 -18.36 5.49
N ALA A 224 7.61 -18.07 4.61
CA ALA A 224 7.85 -17.75 3.21
C ALA A 224 8.19 -16.26 2.99
N SER A 225 8.05 -15.40 4.01
CA SER A 225 8.22 -13.96 3.84
C SER A 225 9.70 -13.56 3.63
N PRO A 226 10.02 -12.76 2.61
CA PRO A 226 11.40 -12.32 2.36
C PRO A 226 12.05 -11.50 3.48
N PRO A 227 11.32 -10.64 4.21
CA PRO A 227 11.86 -10.01 5.42
C PRO A 227 12.35 -11.03 6.45
N PHE A 228 11.64 -12.14 6.64
CA PHE A 228 12.07 -13.23 7.52
C PHE A 228 13.38 -13.87 7.05
N PHE A 229 13.53 -14.11 5.73
CA PHE A 229 14.77 -14.65 5.17
C PHE A 229 15.97 -13.70 5.34
N LEU A 230 15.82 -12.43 4.93
CA LEU A 230 16.89 -11.44 5.05
C LEU A 230 17.26 -11.19 6.53
N PHE A 231 16.28 -11.19 7.41
CA PHE A 231 16.53 -11.14 8.85
C PHE A 231 17.33 -12.37 9.32
N THR A 232 16.84 -13.58 9.04
CA THR A 232 17.38 -14.83 9.59
C THR A 232 18.77 -15.15 9.07
N PHE A 233 18.98 -15.05 7.76
CA PHE A 233 20.19 -15.54 7.11
C PHE A 233 21.27 -14.48 6.92
N TYR A 234 20.90 -13.19 6.97
CA TYR A 234 21.83 -12.08 6.74
C TYR A 234 21.99 -11.17 7.97
N MET A 235 20.90 -10.72 8.60
CA MET A 235 21.02 -9.78 9.73
C MET A 235 21.42 -10.48 11.03
N LEU A 236 20.73 -11.57 11.37
CA LEU A 236 20.89 -12.31 12.61
C LEU A 236 22.24 -13.04 12.68
N THR A 237 22.76 -13.49 11.53
CA THR A 237 24.01 -14.26 11.41
C THR A 237 25.26 -13.40 11.33
N ASP A 238 25.16 -12.07 11.34
CA ASP A 238 26.31 -11.18 11.23
C ASP A 238 27.37 -11.53 12.30
N PRO A 239 28.57 -12.00 11.90
CA PRO A 239 29.58 -12.50 12.84
C PRO A 239 30.10 -11.44 13.83
N ALA A 240 29.98 -10.16 13.48
CA ALA A 240 30.44 -9.06 14.32
C ALA A 240 29.53 -8.86 15.55
N THR A 241 28.24 -9.17 15.40
CA THR A 241 27.21 -8.80 16.37
C THR A 241 26.57 -10.03 17.04
N SER A 242 26.62 -11.19 16.39
CA SER A 242 26.09 -12.46 16.91
C SER A 242 27.05 -13.21 17.85
N PRO A 243 26.53 -14.02 18.80
CA PRO A 243 27.35 -14.80 19.72
C PRO A 243 28.26 -15.82 19.05
N LYS A 244 29.47 -16.01 19.59
CA LYS A 244 30.45 -16.97 19.05
C LYS A 244 30.25 -18.41 19.54
N THR A 245 29.80 -18.59 20.78
CA THR A 245 29.68 -19.91 21.41
C THR A 245 28.35 -20.57 21.04
N ARG A 246 28.33 -21.90 20.92
CA ARG A 246 27.10 -22.67 20.62
C ARG A 246 26.00 -22.35 21.62
N LYS A 247 26.30 -22.42 22.92
CA LYS A 247 25.36 -22.07 24.01
C LYS A 247 24.84 -20.64 23.87
N GLY A 248 25.72 -19.68 23.56
CA GLY A 248 25.32 -18.28 23.37
C GLY A 248 24.39 -18.10 22.17
N GLN A 249 24.63 -18.82 21.06
CA GLN A 249 23.79 -18.80 19.87
C GLN A 249 22.38 -19.33 20.16
N VAL A 250 22.27 -20.47 20.84
CA VAL A 250 20.96 -21.05 21.21
C VAL A 250 20.17 -20.13 22.14
N ILE A 251 20.81 -19.60 23.19
CA ILE A 251 20.17 -18.66 24.14
C ILE A 251 19.70 -17.41 23.40
N PHE A 252 20.52 -16.87 22.50
CA PHE A 252 20.18 -15.66 21.75
C PHE A 252 18.96 -15.88 20.84
N ALA A 253 18.90 -17.00 20.11
CA ALA A 253 17.72 -17.39 19.33
C ALA A 253 16.46 -17.51 20.19
N PHE A 254 16.56 -18.18 21.35
CA PHE A 254 15.44 -18.38 22.26
C PHE A 254 14.88 -17.04 22.76
N VAL A 255 15.75 -16.14 23.25
CA VAL A 255 15.31 -14.85 23.79
C VAL A 255 14.68 -13.97 22.71
N ILE A 256 15.25 -13.91 21.50
CA ILE A 256 14.64 -13.17 20.38
C ILE A 256 13.22 -13.68 20.12
N THR A 257 13.02 -15.00 20.06
CA THR A 257 11.71 -15.60 19.78
C THR A 257 10.69 -15.31 20.89
N ILE A 258 11.12 -15.31 22.15
CA ILE A 258 10.24 -14.96 23.28
C ILE A 258 9.82 -13.49 23.24
N VAL A 259 10.76 -12.58 22.96
CA VAL A 259 10.45 -11.15 22.82
C VAL A 259 9.53 -10.92 21.61
N ASP A 260 9.78 -11.59 20.49
CA ASP A 260 8.92 -11.57 19.32
C ASP A 260 7.47 -12.02 19.64
N LEU A 261 7.30 -13.14 20.35
CA LEU A 261 5.99 -13.60 20.79
C LEU A 261 5.29 -12.57 21.70
N TYR A 262 6.02 -11.97 22.64
CA TYR A 262 5.47 -10.94 23.49
C TYR A 262 4.99 -9.73 22.69
N LEU A 263 5.76 -9.31 21.67
CA LEU A 263 5.38 -8.20 20.79
C LEU A 263 4.16 -8.54 19.93
N HIS A 264 4.00 -9.78 19.48
CA HIS A 264 2.77 -10.22 18.81
C HIS A 264 1.54 -10.17 19.73
N VAL A 265 1.69 -10.52 21.01
CA VAL A 265 0.63 -10.35 22.03
C VAL A 265 0.26 -8.88 22.24
N LYS A 266 1.18 -7.96 21.94
CA LYS A 266 0.96 -6.51 21.96
C LYS A 266 0.57 -5.92 20.60
N GLU A 267 0.22 -6.78 19.64
CA GLU A 267 -0.21 -6.36 18.29
C GLU A 267 0.80 -5.47 17.57
N SER A 268 2.09 -5.62 17.90
CA SER A 268 3.15 -4.94 17.17
C SER A 268 3.29 -5.55 15.77
N VAL A 269 3.44 -4.70 14.76
CA VAL A 269 3.56 -5.12 13.35
C VAL A 269 4.95 -5.73 13.05
N PHE A 270 6.03 -5.08 13.49
CA PHE A 270 7.41 -5.42 13.08
C PHE A 270 8.19 -6.19 14.17
N THR A 271 7.59 -7.26 14.69
CA THR A 271 8.00 -7.92 15.95
C THR A 271 9.44 -8.40 15.98
N PHE A 272 9.93 -9.14 14.97
CA PHE A 272 11.27 -9.72 15.01
C PHE A 272 12.38 -8.66 14.84
N PHE A 273 12.11 -7.59 14.09
CA PHE A 273 13.01 -6.43 14.00
C PHE A 273 13.15 -5.75 15.36
N TYR A 274 12.04 -5.47 16.02
CA TYR A 274 12.03 -4.87 17.35
C TYR A 274 12.63 -5.81 18.41
N ALA A 275 12.39 -7.12 18.33
CA ALA A 275 13.01 -8.10 19.22
C ALA A 275 14.54 -8.09 19.10
N ALA A 276 15.08 -8.03 17.88
CA ALA A 276 16.52 -7.89 17.66
C ALA A 276 17.07 -6.55 18.14
N LEU A 277 16.33 -5.45 17.97
CA LEU A 277 16.71 -4.12 18.46
C LEU A 277 16.77 -4.09 19.99
N VAL A 278 15.76 -4.66 20.68
CA VAL A 278 15.72 -4.80 22.14
C VAL A 278 16.93 -5.60 22.62
N MET A 279 17.24 -6.72 21.98
CA MET A 279 18.39 -7.55 22.32
C MET A 279 19.73 -6.86 22.09
N GLY A 280 19.87 -6.16 20.96
CA GLY A 280 21.06 -5.35 20.66
C GLY A 280 21.28 -4.25 21.69
N THR A 281 20.19 -3.60 22.11
CA THR A 281 20.17 -2.54 23.12
C THR A 281 20.56 -3.08 24.50
N GLY A 282 19.96 -4.20 24.91
CA GLY A 282 20.33 -4.89 26.15
C GLY A 282 21.82 -5.29 26.18
N LYS A 283 22.33 -5.84 25.07
CA LYS A 283 23.76 -6.18 24.93
C LYS A 283 24.65 -4.94 25.00
N PHE A 284 24.27 -3.84 24.36
CA PHE A 284 25.02 -2.58 24.40
C PHE A 284 25.17 -2.07 25.83
N PHE A 285 24.05 -1.94 26.56
CA PHE A 285 24.08 -1.50 27.95
C PHE A 285 24.81 -2.48 28.87
N PHE A 286 24.66 -3.79 28.66
CA PHE A 286 25.37 -4.79 29.45
C PHE A 286 26.90 -4.68 29.30
N LEU A 287 27.40 -4.53 28.08
CA LEU A 287 28.84 -4.42 27.81
C LEU A 287 29.43 -3.16 28.45
N HIS A 288 28.79 -2.01 28.26
CA HIS A 288 29.23 -0.74 28.83
C HIS A 288 29.07 -0.69 30.35
N GLY A 289 27.96 -1.20 30.88
CA GLY A 289 27.70 -1.30 32.31
C GLY A 289 28.70 -2.19 33.03
N ARG A 290 29.03 -3.36 32.46
CA ARG A 290 30.08 -4.24 33.00
C ARG A 290 31.45 -3.58 32.98
N ALA A 291 31.78 -2.84 31.91
CA ALA A 291 33.05 -2.10 31.83
C ALA A 291 33.10 -0.96 32.86
N PHE A 292 31.99 -0.25 33.06
CA PHE A 292 31.86 0.80 34.07
C PHE A 292 32.02 0.26 35.49
N VAL A 293 31.29 -0.80 35.86
CA VAL A 293 31.37 -1.42 37.20
C VAL A 293 32.79 -1.92 37.50
N LYS A 294 33.49 -2.44 36.49
CA LYS A 294 34.87 -2.93 36.67
C LYS A 294 35.88 -1.81 36.93
N ALA A 295 35.73 -0.65 36.31
CA ALA A 295 36.69 0.45 36.41
C ALA A 295 36.05 1.81 36.05
N PRO A 296 35.26 2.43 36.96
CA PRO A 296 34.37 3.54 36.61
C PRO A 296 35.14 4.79 36.13
N VAL A 297 36.19 5.19 36.86
CA VAL A 297 36.99 6.39 36.51
C VAL A 297 37.73 6.20 35.19
N ALA A 298 38.35 5.04 34.97
CA ALA A 298 39.09 4.76 33.74
C ALA A 298 38.15 4.65 32.53
N TYR A 299 36.99 4.02 32.72
CA TYR A 299 35.94 3.94 31.72
C TYR A 299 35.43 5.34 31.32
N LEU A 300 35.07 6.18 32.30
CA LEU A 300 34.60 7.55 32.02
C LEU A 300 35.66 8.38 31.29
N ARG A 301 36.93 8.33 31.72
CA ARG A 301 38.02 9.03 31.01
C ARG A 301 38.16 8.54 29.56
N ALA A 302 38.10 7.22 29.33
CA ALA A 302 38.20 6.67 27.98
C ALA A 302 36.99 7.03 27.10
N ARG A 303 35.79 7.15 27.67
CA ARG A 303 34.57 7.53 26.95
C ARG A 303 34.44 9.02 26.70
N LEU A 304 34.91 9.85 27.62
CA LEU A 304 34.97 11.30 27.47
C LEU A 304 36.18 11.77 26.64
N ALA A 305 37.13 10.88 26.31
CA ALA A 305 38.21 11.20 25.40
C ALA A 305 37.65 11.62 24.04
N TRP A 306 38.24 12.67 23.44
CA TRP A 306 37.82 13.18 22.14
C TRP A 306 37.79 12.11 21.04
N THR A 307 38.70 11.13 21.11
CA THR A 307 38.75 10.01 20.16
C THR A 307 37.49 9.14 20.18
N SER A 308 36.85 8.99 21.34
CA SER A 308 35.61 8.24 21.55
C SER A 308 34.36 9.10 21.37
N LEU A 309 34.41 10.39 21.76
CA LEU A 309 33.28 11.31 21.63
C LEU A 309 33.07 11.80 20.19
N ARG A 310 34.14 12.11 19.46
CA ARG A 310 34.03 12.73 18.12
C ARG A 310 33.15 11.96 17.13
N PRO A 311 33.12 10.61 17.06
CA PRO A 311 32.24 9.90 16.13
C PRO A 311 30.77 10.00 16.57
N VAL A 312 30.52 9.92 17.87
CA VAL A 312 29.17 10.04 18.45
C VAL A 312 28.64 11.45 18.21
N LEU A 313 29.45 12.48 18.49
CA LEU A 313 29.10 13.88 18.27
C LEU A 313 28.93 14.20 16.78
N ALA A 314 29.77 13.67 15.90
CA ALA A 314 29.63 13.89 14.46
C ALA A 314 28.34 13.26 13.91
N VAL A 315 28.02 12.02 14.31
CA VAL A 315 26.76 11.36 13.91
C VAL A 315 25.56 12.08 14.53
N ALA A 316 25.65 12.50 15.81
CA ALA A 316 24.60 13.28 16.46
C ALA A 316 24.39 14.65 15.80
N ALA A 317 25.47 15.30 15.36
CA ALA A 317 25.40 16.56 14.62
C ALA A 317 24.76 16.36 13.24
N LEU A 318 25.13 15.31 12.51
CA LEU A 318 24.47 14.96 11.24
C LEU A 318 22.99 14.69 11.46
N PHE A 319 22.63 13.94 12.50
CA PHE A 319 21.23 13.68 12.85
C PHE A 319 20.50 14.97 13.24
N ALA A 320 21.12 15.85 14.03
CA ALA A 320 20.57 17.15 14.38
C ALA A 320 20.40 18.05 13.16
N ILE A 321 21.35 18.04 12.22
CA ILE A 321 21.23 18.76 10.94
C ILE A 321 20.08 18.18 10.13
N SER A 322 20.00 16.87 9.95
CA SER A 322 18.90 16.24 9.21
C SER A 322 17.55 16.52 9.87
N LEU A 323 17.47 16.46 11.19
CA LEU A 323 16.26 16.78 11.95
C LEU A 323 15.92 18.27 11.87
N ALA A 324 16.91 19.16 11.89
CA ALA A 324 16.70 20.60 11.72
C ALA A 324 16.29 20.93 10.28
N SER A 325 16.92 20.34 9.27
CA SER A 325 16.51 20.45 7.87
C SER A 325 15.08 19.95 7.67
N TRP A 326 14.72 18.83 8.29
CA TRP A 326 13.33 18.38 8.31
C TRP A 326 12.43 19.41 9.00
N THR A 327 12.72 19.77 10.24
CA THR A 327 11.81 20.58 11.07
C THR A 327 11.67 22.02 10.59
N PHE A 328 12.72 22.61 10.02
CA PHE A 328 12.78 24.04 9.70
C PHE A 328 12.83 24.34 8.20
N VAL A 329 13.08 23.36 7.34
CA VAL A 329 13.17 23.58 5.88
C VAL A 329 12.13 22.74 5.13
N LEU A 330 12.18 21.42 5.27
CA LEU A 330 11.34 20.51 4.49
C LEU A 330 9.91 20.42 5.02
N ARG A 331 9.73 20.23 6.33
CA ARG A 331 8.42 20.12 6.97
C ARG A 331 7.62 21.42 6.86
N PRO A 332 8.17 22.63 7.08
CA PRO A 332 7.38 23.85 6.89
C PRO A 332 7.00 24.08 5.42
N ALA A 333 7.83 23.64 4.47
CA ALA A 333 7.49 23.67 3.05
C ALA A 333 6.40 22.63 2.68
N ALA A 334 6.44 21.43 3.28
CA ALA A 334 5.49 20.35 3.03
C ALA A 334 4.21 20.40 3.89
N ALA A 335 4.26 21.06 5.05
CA ALA A 335 3.19 21.19 6.04
C ALA A 335 2.87 22.67 6.27
N ALA A 336 2.99 23.50 5.23
CA ALA A 336 2.34 24.79 5.24
C ALA A 336 0.88 24.53 5.61
N HIS A 337 0.48 24.87 6.83
CA HIS A 337 -0.90 24.82 7.24
C HIS A 337 -1.61 25.90 6.43
N VAL A 338 -2.13 25.49 5.28
CA VAL A 338 -3.11 26.26 4.56
C VAL A 338 -4.35 26.23 5.44
N ASP A 339 -4.69 27.38 6.02
CA ASP A 339 -6.03 27.57 6.55
C ASP A 339 -6.94 27.55 5.31
N PRO A 340 -7.77 26.51 5.10
CA PRO A 340 -8.45 26.32 3.84
C PRO A 340 -9.57 27.34 3.60
N GLY A 341 -9.67 28.41 4.40
CA GLY A 341 -10.72 29.43 4.28
C GLY A 341 -12.10 28.96 4.74
N PHE A 342 -12.35 27.65 4.76
CA PHE A 342 -13.59 27.02 5.21
C PHE A 342 -13.37 26.02 6.36
N ARG A 343 -14.48 25.58 6.95
CA ARG A 343 -14.48 24.49 7.95
C ARG A 343 -15.66 23.58 7.72
N MET A 344 -15.44 22.28 7.89
CA MET A 344 -16.53 21.31 7.85
C MET A 344 -17.32 21.39 9.16
N GLU A 345 -18.62 21.70 9.06
CA GLU A 345 -19.57 21.57 10.16
C GLU A 345 -20.30 20.23 10.02
N ARG A 346 -20.23 19.39 11.06
CA ARG A 346 -21.01 18.16 11.08
C ARG A 346 -22.47 18.51 11.30
N LEU A 347 -23.31 18.15 10.33
CA LEU A 347 -24.76 18.16 10.47
C LEU A 347 -25.21 16.76 10.92
N ASP A 348 -26.10 16.69 11.91
CA ASP A 348 -26.68 15.42 12.36
C ASP A 348 -27.92 15.05 11.54
N GLY A 349 -28.29 13.77 11.61
CA GLY A 349 -29.46 13.26 10.89
C GLY A 349 -30.78 13.86 11.36
N GLU A 350 -30.87 14.34 12.61
CA GLU A 350 -32.06 15.02 13.11
C GLU A 350 -32.25 16.38 12.41
N ARG A 351 -31.15 17.10 12.15
CA ARG A 351 -31.16 18.37 11.41
C ARG A 351 -31.36 18.17 9.93
N THR A 352 -30.69 17.19 9.32
CA THR A 352 -30.70 17.02 7.87
C THR A 352 -31.84 16.15 7.36
N GLY A 353 -32.43 15.29 8.19
CA GLY A 353 -33.34 14.24 7.74
C GLY A 353 -32.64 13.02 7.14
N LEU A 354 -31.29 13.01 7.09
CA LEU A 354 -30.51 11.88 6.60
C LEU A 354 -30.22 10.90 7.75
N GLY A 355 -30.77 9.70 7.67
CA GLY A 355 -30.57 8.63 8.66
C GLY A 355 -30.22 7.32 7.98
N VAL A 356 -29.28 6.59 8.57
CA VAL A 356 -28.94 5.22 8.17
C VAL A 356 -28.69 4.37 9.41
N GLU A 357 -29.13 3.11 9.38
CA GLU A 357 -28.82 2.15 10.42
C GLU A 357 -28.14 0.89 9.85
N MET A 358 -27.34 0.23 10.68
CA MET A 358 -26.70 -1.03 10.28
C MET A 358 -27.74 -2.13 10.10
N GLY A 359 -27.58 -2.91 9.03
CA GLY A 359 -28.41 -4.08 8.74
C GLY A 359 -27.73 -5.40 9.14
N ASP A 360 -28.36 -6.50 8.73
CA ASP A 360 -27.99 -7.89 8.97
C ASP A 360 -27.47 -8.60 7.70
N LEU A 361 -27.16 -7.85 6.63
CA LEU A 361 -26.77 -8.41 5.33
C LEU A 361 -25.60 -9.41 5.43
N LEU A 362 -24.66 -9.18 6.34
CA LEU A 362 -23.51 -10.07 6.58
C LEU A 362 -23.92 -11.49 7.02
N GLU A 363 -25.11 -11.65 7.59
CA GLU A 363 -25.66 -12.95 8.02
C GLU A 363 -26.45 -13.65 6.90
N ARG A 364 -26.89 -12.87 5.91
CA ARG A 364 -27.76 -13.28 4.80
C ARG A 364 -27.02 -13.78 3.55
N VAL A 365 -25.69 -13.61 3.47
CA VAL A 365 -24.86 -14.22 2.41
C VAL A 365 -24.86 -15.75 2.52
N ASP A 366 -24.45 -16.44 1.44
CA ASP A 366 -24.24 -17.89 1.46
C ASP A 366 -23.38 -18.27 2.67
N PRO A 367 -23.77 -19.28 3.49
CA PRO A 367 -23.01 -19.69 4.67
C PRO A 367 -21.52 -19.98 4.40
N LYS A 368 -21.18 -20.42 3.19
CA LYS A 368 -19.80 -20.67 2.75
C LYS A 368 -18.95 -19.40 2.73
N LEU A 369 -19.57 -18.21 2.62
CA LEU A 369 -18.90 -16.91 2.54
C LEU A 369 -18.91 -16.09 3.83
N ARG A 370 -19.69 -16.47 4.85
CA ARG A 370 -19.85 -15.68 6.10
C ARG A 370 -18.54 -15.22 6.74
N HIS A 371 -17.50 -16.04 6.66
CA HIS A 371 -16.18 -15.76 7.22
C HIS A 371 -15.38 -14.68 6.46
N VAL A 372 -15.76 -14.36 5.23
CA VAL A 372 -15.17 -13.31 4.38
C VAL A 372 -16.18 -12.22 3.97
N ALA A 373 -17.46 -12.36 4.35
CA ALA A 373 -18.56 -11.48 3.93
C ALA A 373 -18.26 -9.99 4.18
N LYS A 374 -17.71 -9.66 5.35
CA LYS A 374 -17.33 -8.28 5.70
C LYS A 374 -16.36 -7.70 4.68
N TRP A 375 -15.43 -8.50 4.16
CA TRP A 375 -14.43 -8.02 3.22
C TRP A 375 -15.03 -7.85 1.82
N VAL A 376 -15.79 -8.84 1.34
CA VAL A 376 -16.43 -8.81 0.01
C VAL A 376 -17.48 -7.71 -0.11
N LEU A 377 -18.23 -7.42 0.97
CA LEU A 377 -19.31 -6.42 1.00
C LEU A 377 -18.90 -5.09 1.64
N SER A 378 -17.60 -4.84 1.88
CA SER A 378 -17.12 -3.56 2.46
C SER A 378 -16.95 -2.43 1.45
N VAL A 379 -17.23 -2.69 0.18
CA VAL A 379 -17.14 -1.73 -0.92
C VAL A 379 -18.52 -1.53 -1.55
N GLY A 380 -18.75 -0.38 -2.16
CA GLY A 380 -20.00 -0.05 -2.84
C GLY A 380 -20.89 0.98 -2.12
N ASP A 381 -20.40 1.57 -1.02
CA ASP A 381 -21.05 2.73 -0.43
C ASP A 381 -20.71 3.98 -1.28
N ALA A 382 -21.72 4.62 -1.86
CA ALA A 382 -21.54 5.73 -2.80
C ALA A 382 -22.66 6.78 -2.65
N ALA A 383 -22.44 7.95 -3.25
CA ALA A 383 -23.42 9.02 -3.32
C ALA A 383 -23.48 9.59 -4.74
N ALA A 384 -24.68 9.76 -5.28
CA ALA A 384 -24.95 10.55 -6.47
C ALA A 384 -25.66 11.85 -6.07
N VAL A 385 -25.35 12.93 -6.77
CA VAL A 385 -25.88 14.27 -6.51
C VAL A 385 -26.42 14.84 -7.81
N GLY A 386 -27.66 15.33 -7.80
CA GLY A 386 -28.36 15.80 -9.00
C GLY A 386 -29.65 16.54 -8.65
N ASP A 387 -30.13 17.41 -9.53
CA ASP A 387 -31.42 18.10 -9.38
C ASP A 387 -32.49 17.25 -10.09
N VAL A 388 -33.07 16.28 -9.36
CA VAL A 388 -33.88 15.23 -9.99
C VAL A 388 -35.33 15.65 -10.21
N ASP A 389 -35.79 16.67 -9.47
CA ASP A 389 -37.13 17.23 -9.61
C ASP A 389 -37.16 18.61 -10.31
N GLY A 390 -36.01 19.09 -10.77
CA GLY A 390 -35.86 20.29 -11.59
C GLY A 390 -36.14 21.59 -10.83
N ASP A 391 -36.02 21.57 -9.50
CA ASP A 391 -36.35 22.71 -8.64
C ASP A 391 -35.15 23.64 -8.35
N GLY A 392 -33.99 23.32 -8.92
CA GLY A 392 -32.74 24.05 -8.79
C GLY A 392 -31.95 23.70 -7.52
N ARG A 393 -32.39 22.72 -6.72
CA ARG A 393 -31.67 22.22 -5.55
C ARG A 393 -31.14 20.82 -5.81
N LEU A 394 -29.91 20.58 -5.36
CA LEU A 394 -29.28 19.28 -5.51
C LEU A 394 -29.82 18.28 -4.49
N ASP A 395 -30.37 17.18 -4.98
CA ASP A 395 -30.84 16.00 -4.29
C ASP A 395 -29.72 14.96 -4.15
N LEU A 396 -29.94 13.96 -3.29
CA LEU A 396 -28.94 12.95 -2.94
C LEU A 396 -29.50 11.54 -3.11
N PHE A 397 -28.78 10.68 -3.81
CA PHE A 397 -29.01 9.24 -3.79
C PHE A 397 -27.83 8.53 -3.14
N PHE A 398 -28.09 7.64 -2.17
CA PHE A 398 -27.05 6.86 -1.51
C PHE A 398 -27.17 5.37 -1.81
N THR A 399 -26.04 4.73 -2.09
CA THR A 399 -25.88 3.28 -1.93
C THR A 399 -25.17 3.00 -0.61
N ASN A 400 -25.69 2.07 0.19
CA ASN A 400 -25.07 1.69 1.46
C ASN A 400 -25.26 0.19 1.76
N LEU A 401 -24.43 -0.70 1.20
CA LEU A 401 -24.72 -2.14 1.17
C LEU A 401 -25.00 -2.74 2.55
N LEU A 402 -24.18 -2.38 3.54
CA LEU A 402 -24.25 -2.97 4.89
C LEU A 402 -25.36 -2.38 5.78
N LYS A 403 -26.15 -1.44 5.28
CA LYS A 403 -27.27 -0.84 6.03
C LYS A 403 -28.53 -1.70 5.93
N ARG A 404 -29.56 -1.32 6.69
CA ARG A 404 -30.89 -1.94 6.64
C ARG A 404 -31.47 -1.81 5.23
N ASP A 405 -32.40 -2.70 4.89
CA ASP A 405 -32.92 -2.84 3.52
C ASP A 405 -33.42 -1.51 2.91
N GLU A 406 -34.12 -0.67 3.70
CA GLU A 406 -34.61 0.65 3.28
C GLU A 406 -33.50 1.70 3.08
N ASP A 407 -32.33 1.54 3.72
CA ASP A 407 -31.23 2.52 3.70
C ASP A 407 -30.17 2.20 2.64
N ARG A 408 -30.26 1.02 1.99
CA ARG A 408 -29.27 0.55 1.02
C ARG A 408 -29.27 1.33 -0.29
N HIS A 409 -30.42 1.87 -0.69
CA HIS A 409 -30.64 2.56 -1.97
C HIS A 409 -31.69 3.65 -1.77
N ALA A 410 -31.27 4.82 -1.31
CA ALA A 410 -32.21 5.85 -0.83
C ALA A 410 -32.04 7.17 -1.55
N LEU A 411 -33.12 7.65 -2.19
CA LEU A 411 -33.22 9.00 -2.74
C LEU A 411 -33.77 9.97 -1.69
N TYR A 412 -33.15 11.14 -1.63
CA TYR A 412 -33.44 12.21 -0.70
C TYR A 412 -33.54 13.54 -1.44
N ARG A 413 -34.75 14.09 -1.46
CA ARG A 413 -35.03 15.40 -2.05
C ARG A 413 -34.61 16.53 -1.11
N ASN A 414 -33.93 17.54 -1.63
CA ASN A 414 -33.49 18.71 -0.91
C ASN A 414 -34.60 19.75 -0.77
N VAL A 415 -35.06 19.97 0.45
CA VAL A 415 -36.11 20.95 0.76
C VAL A 415 -35.56 22.30 1.27
N GLY A 416 -34.25 22.52 1.13
CA GLY A 416 -33.54 23.72 1.54
C GLY A 416 -32.91 23.64 2.92
N ASP A 417 -31.98 24.55 3.22
CA ASP A 417 -31.27 24.64 4.51
C ASP A 417 -30.57 23.34 4.96
N PHE A 418 -30.07 22.55 4.00
CA PHE A 418 -29.50 21.21 4.20
C PHE A 418 -30.48 20.21 4.85
N ARG A 419 -31.79 20.38 4.62
CA ARG A 419 -32.83 19.42 4.98
C ARG A 419 -33.23 18.60 3.78
N PHE A 420 -33.44 17.32 4.01
CA PHE A 420 -33.72 16.34 3.00
C PHE A 420 -34.91 15.46 3.40
N GLU A 421 -35.77 15.17 2.42
CA GLU A 421 -36.93 14.31 2.57
C GLU A 421 -36.75 13.07 1.71
N ARG A 422 -36.98 11.89 2.31
CA ARG A 422 -36.88 10.63 1.57
C ARG A 422 -37.96 10.54 0.50
N VAL A 423 -37.56 10.14 -0.71
CA VAL A 423 -38.46 9.88 -1.84
C VAL A 423 -38.63 8.37 -1.98
N ALA A 424 -39.87 7.93 -2.18
CA ALA A 424 -40.16 6.51 -2.44
C ALA A 424 -39.67 6.11 -3.82
N LEU A 425 -39.07 4.93 -3.96
CA LEU A 425 -38.58 4.39 -5.22
C LEU A 425 -39.19 3.02 -5.52
N PRO A 426 -40.48 2.94 -5.89
CA PRO A 426 -41.15 1.64 -6.10
C PRO A 426 -40.45 0.72 -7.10
N ALA A 427 -39.85 1.27 -8.18
CA ALA A 427 -39.12 0.50 -9.17
C ALA A 427 -37.85 -0.17 -8.58
N VAL A 428 -37.17 0.52 -7.65
CA VAL A 428 -35.98 0.00 -6.97
C VAL A 428 -36.40 -0.99 -5.88
N ASP A 429 -37.38 -0.63 -5.06
CA ASP A 429 -37.86 -1.47 -3.95
C ASP A 429 -38.47 -2.79 -4.44
N ALA A 430 -39.19 -2.79 -5.57
CA ALA A 430 -39.74 -4.00 -6.16
C ALA A 430 -38.67 -5.02 -6.57
N ARG A 431 -37.45 -4.55 -6.86
CA ARG A 431 -36.35 -5.39 -7.35
C ARG A 431 -35.37 -5.76 -6.24
N PHE A 432 -34.96 -4.78 -5.43
CA PHE A 432 -33.91 -4.95 -4.42
C PHE A 432 -34.46 -5.04 -2.99
N GLY A 433 -35.68 -4.57 -2.74
CA GLY A 433 -36.32 -4.65 -1.42
C GLY A 433 -36.66 -6.08 -1.00
N ASP A 434 -36.89 -6.28 0.30
CA ASP A 434 -37.39 -7.53 0.89
C ASP A 434 -36.65 -8.82 0.47
N GLY A 435 -35.33 -8.73 0.23
CA GLY A 435 -34.51 -9.88 -0.17
C GLY A 435 -34.46 -10.15 -1.68
N GLY A 436 -35.07 -9.30 -2.52
CA GLY A 436 -35.04 -9.43 -3.97
C GLY A 436 -33.63 -9.47 -4.56
N TYR A 437 -32.68 -8.78 -3.92
CA TYR A 437 -31.24 -8.80 -4.25
C TYR A 437 -30.61 -10.20 -4.30
N ALA A 438 -31.17 -11.18 -3.59
CA ALA A 438 -30.65 -12.55 -3.55
C ALA A 438 -31.05 -13.40 -4.77
N GLN A 439 -32.04 -12.94 -5.56
CA GLN A 439 -32.45 -13.62 -6.77
C GLN A 439 -31.35 -13.57 -7.83
N ASP A 440 -31.28 -14.61 -8.65
CA ASP A 440 -30.28 -14.71 -9.71
C ASP A 440 -30.34 -13.50 -10.64
N GLY A 441 -29.18 -12.85 -10.81
CA GLY A 441 -29.05 -11.73 -11.70
C GLY A 441 -29.52 -10.37 -11.19
N VAL A 442 -29.96 -10.29 -9.93
CA VAL A 442 -30.41 -9.02 -9.32
C VAL A 442 -29.25 -8.29 -8.66
N GLY A 443 -28.60 -8.85 -7.64
CA GLY A 443 -27.46 -8.23 -6.96
C GLY A 443 -27.83 -7.03 -6.08
N LEU A 444 -26.83 -6.22 -5.72
CA LEU A 444 -26.99 -5.02 -4.87
C LEU A 444 -26.48 -3.75 -5.57
N PRO A 445 -27.22 -2.63 -5.53
CA PRO A 445 -26.69 -1.33 -5.93
C PRO A 445 -25.43 -0.98 -5.13
N ALA A 446 -24.37 -0.63 -5.83
CA ALA A 446 -23.03 -0.40 -5.29
C ALA A 446 -22.34 0.85 -5.87
N GLY A 447 -23.04 1.58 -6.72
CA GLY A 447 -22.67 2.89 -7.25
C GLY A 447 -23.88 3.50 -7.95
N ALA A 448 -23.89 4.82 -8.09
CA ALA A 448 -24.99 5.53 -8.73
C ALA A 448 -24.48 6.78 -9.45
N THR A 449 -25.14 7.12 -10.54
CA THR A 449 -24.91 8.34 -11.33
C THR A 449 -26.25 8.87 -11.80
N PHE A 450 -26.47 10.18 -11.66
CA PHE A 450 -27.54 10.88 -12.35
C PHE A 450 -27.08 11.29 -13.75
N VAL A 451 -27.94 11.10 -14.74
CA VAL A 451 -27.64 11.37 -16.15
C VAL A 451 -28.93 11.71 -16.88
N ASP A 452 -28.89 12.60 -17.85
CA ASP A 452 -29.99 12.79 -18.83
C ASP A 452 -29.61 11.94 -20.05
N TYR A 453 -30.05 10.67 -20.08
CA TYR A 453 -29.56 9.72 -21.11
C TYR A 453 -30.34 9.82 -22.42
N ASP A 454 -31.60 10.25 -22.36
CA ASP A 454 -32.48 10.38 -23.52
C ASP A 454 -32.63 11.82 -24.03
N GLY A 455 -32.03 12.79 -23.34
CA GLY A 455 -31.94 14.18 -23.76
C GLY A 455 -33.23 14.97 -23.55
N ASP A 456 -34.13 14.51 -22.67
CA ASP A 456 -35.42 15.16 -22.42
C ASP A 456 -35.34 16.29 -21.37
N GLY A 457 -34.20 16.37 -20.66
CA GLY A 457 -33.86 17.42 -19.71
C GLY A 457 -34.20 17.12 -18.25
N ASP A 458 -34.74 15.94 -17.92
CA ASP A 458 -34.75 15.44 -16.55
C ASP A 458 -33.57 14.49 -16.28
N GLN A 459 -33.30 14.20 -15.00
CA GLN A 459 -32.17 13.37 -14.60
C GLN A 459 -32.62 11.97 -14.26
N ASP A 460 -32.25 11.02 -15.11
CA ASP A 460 -32.35 9.58 -14.91
C ASP A 460 -31.35 9.06 -13.88
N LEU A 461 -31.63 7.88 -13.34
CA LEU A 461 -30.79 7.24 -12.34
C LEU A 461 -30.18 5.95 -12.88
N ALA A 462 -28.87 5.96 -13.10
CA ALA A 462 -28.09 4.78 -13.44
C ALA A 462 -27.46 4.18 -12.18
N LEU A 463 -27.57 2.86 -12.01
CA LEU A 463 -27.08 2.11 -10.85
C LEU A 463 -26.04 1.08 -11.28
N ALA A 464 -24.81 1.25 -10.79
CA ALA A 464 -23.83 0.18 -10.79
C ALA A 464 -24.24 -0.87 -9.76
N VAL A 465 -24.28 -2.13 -10.19
CA VAL A 465 -24.76 -3.23 -9.37
C VAL A 465 -23.65 -4.26 -9.17
N GLY A 466 -23.36 -4.54 -7.89
CA GLY A 466 -22.48 -5.62 -7.48
C GLY A 466 -23.23 -6.95 -7.52
N PHE A 467 -22.59 -7.98 -8.08
CA PHE A 467 -23.07 -9.37 -8.12
C PHE A 467 -24.45 -9.51 -8.80
N GLY A 468 -24.67 -8.77 -9.89
CA GLY A 468 -25.96 -8.67 -10.55
C GLY A 468 -25.86 -8.10 -11.95
N ARG A 469 -26.82 -7.26 -12.34
CA ARG A 469 -26.81 -6.52 -13.61
C ARG A 469 -27.09 -5.05 -13.31
N SER A 470 -26.28 -4.19 -13.92
CA SER A 470 -26.44 -2.72 -13.84
C SER A 470 -27.85 -2.30 -14.27
N ARG A 471 -28.34 -1.17 -13.75
CA ARG A 471 -29.70 -0.68 -14.02
C ARG A 471 -29.72 0.75 -14.51
N LEU A 472 -30.72 1.06 -15.32
CA LEU A 472 -31.07 2.41 -15.75
C LEU A 472 -32.55 2.62 -15.46
N LEU A 473 -32.83 3.65 -14.67
CA LEU A 473 -34.18 4.05 -14.30
C LEU A 473 -34.47 5.38 -14.96
N GLN A 474 -35.41 5.36 -15.91
CA GLN A 474 -35.86 6.55 -16.60
C GLN A 474 -36.69 7.40 -15.65
N ASN A 475 -36.33 8.68 -15.50
CA ASN A 475 -37.17 9.65 -14.81
C ASN A 475 -38.33 10.04 -15.74
N ARG A 476 -39.52 10.21 -15.16
CA ARG A 476 -40.76 10.48 -15.89
C ARG A 476 -41.30 11.87 -15.58
N LEU A 477 -40.44 12.74 -15.05
CA LEU A 477 -40.84 14.06 -14.57
C LEU A 477 -41.38 14.89 -15.74
N VAL A 478 -40.70 14.83 -16.89
CA VAL A 478 -41.09 15.58 -18.09
C VAL A 478 -42.43 15.09 -18.65
N GLU A 479 -42.67 13.78 -18.73
CA GLU A 479 -43.89 13.28 -19.38
C GLU A 479 -45.09 13.15 -18.44
N ASP A 480 -44.87 12.79 -17.18
CA ASP A 480 -45.94 12.59 -16.20
C ASP A 480 -46.19 13.85 -15.34
N GLY A 481 -45.25 14.82 -15.35
CA GLY A 481 -45.34 16.06 -14.58
C GLY A 481 -45.09 15.88 -13.08
N ALA A 482 -44.57 14.72 -12.66
CA ALA A 482 -44.23 14.41 -11.28
C ALA A 482 -43.04 13.45 -11.24
N LEU A 483 -42.15 13.64 -10.26
CA LEU A 483 -40.98 12.77 -10.06
C LEU A 483 -41.42 11.30 -9.90
N GLY A 484 -40.89 10.45 -10.76
CA GLY A 484 -41.17 9.02 -10.77
C GLY A 484 -40.15 8.31 -11.66
N PHE A 485 -39.83 7.06 -11.32
CA PHE A 485 -38.82 6.28 -12.04
C PHE A 485 -39.41 4.99 -12.59
N VAL A 486 -39.01 4.62 -13.80
CA VAL A 486 -39.34 3.34 -14.44
C VAL A 486 -38.05 2.61 -14.81
N ASP A 487 -37.93 1.34 -14.46
CA ASP A 487 -36.79 0.51 -14.88
C ASP A 487 -36.89 0.20 -16.37
N VAL A 488 -35.99 0.80 -17.16
CA VAL A 488 -35.92 0.63 -18.63
C VAL A 488 -34.76 -0.26 -19.06
N SER A 489 -34.00 -0.82 -18.11
CA SER A 489 -32.72 -1.50 -18.36
C SER A 489 -32.81 -2.55 -19.46
N GLU A 490 -33.81 -3.44 -19.40
CA GLU A 490 -33.99 -4.52 -20.38
C GLU A 490 -34.44 -3.99 -21.75
N SER A 491 -35.29 -2.96 -21.79
CA SER A 491 -35.74 -2.37 -23.06
C SER A 491 -34.63 -1.63 -23.80
N VAL A 492 -33.67 -1.07 -23.07
CA VAL A 492 -32.52 -0.34 -23.65
C VAL A 492 -31.29 -1.24 -23.84
N GLY A 493 -31.37 -2.55 -23.61
CA GLY A 493 -30.24 -3.48 -23.85
C GLY A 493 -29.19 -3.55 -22.74
N LEU A 494 -29.52 -3.10 -21.52
CA LEU A 494 -28.68 -3.20 -20.33
C LEU A 494 -29.04 -4.44 -19.50
N ASP A 495 -28.61 -5.62 -19.95
CA ASP A 495 -28.94 -6.92 -19.34
C ASP A 495 -27.73 -7.83 -19.05
N ALA A 496 -26.50 -7.38 -19.32
CA ALA A 496 -25.31 -8.18 -19.08
C ALA A 496 -24.96 -8.27 -17.59
N PRO A 497 -24.55 -9.46 -17.10
CA PRO A 497 -23.99 -9.62 -15.77
C PRO A 497 -22.76 -8.73 -15.52
N SER A 498 -22.74 -8.10 -14.35
CA SER A 498 -21.68 -7.21 -13.88
C SER A 498 -21.47 -7.36 -12.37
N VAL A 499 -20.24 -7.16 -11.92
CA VAL A 499 -19.92 -6.87 -10.52
C VAL A 499 -19.29 -5.48 -10.47
N SER A 500 -20.16 -4.48 -10.61
CA SER A 500 -19.77 -3.10 -10.83
C SER A 500 -19.95 -2.24 -9.59
N LEU A 501 -18.96 -1.38 -9.35
CA LEU A 501 -19.00 -0.33 -8.30
C LEU A 501 -19.09 1.07 -8.91
N ALA A 502 -18.75 1.21 -10.19
CA ALA A 502 -18.73 2.49 -10.89
C ALA A 502 -19.11 2.31 -12.36
N MET A 503 -19.76 3.33 -12.89
CA MET A 503 -20.07 3.47 -14.31
C MET A 503 -20.04 4.95 -14.67
N THR A 504 -19.81 5.23 -15.95
CA THR A 504 -19.83 6.59 -16.46
C THR A 504 -20.42 6.61 -17.86
N PHE A 505 -21.01 7.76 -18.19
CA PHE A 505 -21.47 8.06 -19.54
C PHE A 505 -20.44 8.96 -20.22
N LEU A 506 -20.30 8.80 -21.54
CA LEU A 506 -19.41 9.59 -22.39
C LEU A 506 -19.86 9.49 -23.84
N ASP A 507 -19.54 10.48 -24.66
CA ASP A 507 -19.78 10.43 -26.10
C ASP A 507 -18.44 10.15 -26.81
N VAL A 508 -18.19 8.88 -27.19
CA VAL A 508 -16.88 8.43 -27.70
C VAL A 508 -16.62 8.94 -29.11
N ASP A 509 -17.64 8.95 -29.97
CA ASP A 509 -17.53 9.34 -31.38
C ASP A 509 -18.13 10.71 -31.73
N ARG A 510 -18.63 11.44 -30.72
CA ARG A 510 -19.22 12.77 -30.85
C ARG A 510 -20.50 12.78 -31.69
N ASP A 511 -21.30 11.73 -31.56
CA ASP A 511 -22.58 11.57 -32.25
C ASP A 511 -23.79 12.10 -31.46
N ALA A 512 -23.54 12.64 -30.25
CA ALA A 512 -24.50 13.17 -29.28
C ALA A 512 -25.40 12.11 -28.62
N ASN A 513 -25.16 10.83 -28.86
CA ASN A 513 -25.72 9.76 -28.02
C ASN A 513 -24.70 9.40 -26.94
N LEU A 514 -25.14 9.33 -25.70
CA LEU A 514 -24.25 8.91 -24.62
C LEU A 514 -23.98 7.40 -24.73
N ASP A 515 -22.71 7.03 -24.75
CA ASP A 515 -22.21 5.69 -24.53
C ASP A 515 -22.07 5.42 -23.03
N LEU A 516 -22.20 4.15 -22.63
CA LEU A 516 -22.10 3.73 -21.23
C LEU A 516 -20.89 2.82 -21.03
N PHE A 517 -20.01 3.21 -20.10
CA PHE A 517 -18.88 2.39 -19.68
C PHE A 517 -19.11 1.86 -18.26
N VAL A 518 -19.15 0.54 -18.12
CA VAL A 518 -19.38 -0.18 -16.85
C VAL A 518 -18.11 -0.90 -16.44
N THR A 519 -17.56 -0.54 -15.27
CA THR A 519 -16.35 -1.17 -14.77
C THR A 519 -16.67 -2.34 -13.86
N ASN A 520 -15.92 -3.44 -13.98
CA ASN A 520 -16.05 -4.62 -13.14
C ASN A 520 -14.89 -4.73 -12.15
N SER A 521 -15.24 -4.93 -10.89
CA SER A 521 -14.30 -5.19 -9.79
C SER A 521 -14.03 -6.68 -9.59
N VAL A 522 -15.00 -7.54 -9.95
CA VAL A 522 -14.90 -9.00 -9.86
C VAL A 522 -15.46 -9.60 -11.15
N ASP A 523 -14.89 -10.71 -11.60
CA ASP A 523 -15.46 -11.45 -12.73
C ASP A 523 -16.92 -11.86 -12.40
N PRO A 524 -17.92 -11.43 -13.20
CA PRO A 524 -19.30 -11.78 -12.97
C PRO A 524 -19.59 -13.27 -13.19
N TYR A 525 -18.62 -14.04 -13.68
CA TYR A 525 -18.76 -15.47 -13.94
C TYR A 525 -17.75 -16.34 -13.17
N LEU A 526 -18.25 -17.45 -12.64
CA LEU A 526 -17.46 -18.60 -12.22
C LEU A 526 -17.11 -19.45 -13.46
N ARG A 527 -16.04 -19.06 -14.16
CA ARG A 527 -15.64 -19.63 -15.46
C ARG A 527 -15.21 -21.10 -15.45
N GLU A 528 -14.93 -21.65 -14.28
CA GLU A 528 -14.47 -23.04 -14.14
C GLU A 528 -15.61 -24.07 -14.11
N TYR A 529 -16.86 -23.61 -14.18
CA TYR A 529 -18.03 -24.46 -14.41
C TYR A 529 -18.32 -24.58 -15.90
N ASP A 530 -18.92 -25.69 -16.31
CA ASP A 530 -19.36 -25.92 -17.69
C ASP A 530 -20.86 -26.27 -17.72
N PRO A 531 -21.73 -25.34 -18.19
CA PRO A 531 -21.40 -23.99 -18.64
C PRO A 531 -20.97 -23.07 -17.47
N PRO A 532 -20.29 -21.95 -17.74
CA PRO A 532 -19.99 -20.94 -16.73
C PRO A 532 -21.26 -20.48 -16.00
N ARG A 533 -21.13 -20.23 -14.69
CA ARG A 533 -22.25 -19.78 -13.85
C ARG A 533 -22.04 -18.33 -13.44
N GLU A 534 -23.12 -17.54 -13.34
CA GLU A 534 -23.04 -16.18 -12.76
C GLU A 534 -22.66 -16.23 -11.28
N LEU A 535 -21.88 -15.26 -10.83
CA LEU A 535 -21.48 -15.13 -9.43
C LEU A 535 -22.61 -14.49 -8.61
N ASN A 536 -23.17 -15.23 -7.66
CA ASN A 536 -24.17 -14.76 -6.70
C ASN A 536 -23.69 -15.04 -5.27
N LEU A 537 -23.44 -13.99 -4.46
CA LEU A 537 -22.97 -14.14 -3.09
C LEU A 537 -24.02 -14.71 -2.12
N PHE A 538 -25.29 -14.67 -2.50
CA PHE A 538 -26.40 -15.15 -1.68
C PHE A 538 -26.76 -16.60 -1.97
N ALA A 539 -26.34 -17.13 -3.12
CA ALA A 539 -26.58 -18.50 -3.54
C ALA A 539 -25.41 -19.02 -4.40
N LEU A 540 -24.36 -19.55 -3.75
CA LEU A 540 -23.23 -20.14 -4.49
C LEU A 540 -23.60 -21.51 -5.07
N PRO A 541 -23.04 -21.90 -6.23
CA PRO A 541 -23.19 -23.25 -6.76
C PRO A 541 -22.80 -24.33 -5.74
N GLU A 542 -23.55 -25.43 -5.74
CA GLU A 542 -23.21 -26.61 -4.95
C GLU A 542 -21.97 -27.32 -5.51
N ALA A 543 -21.23 -27.98 -4.62
CA ALA A 543 -20.04 -28.75 -4.98
C ALA A 543 -20.43 -29.95 -5.88
N GLU A 544 -19.78 -30.08 -7.05
CA GLU A 544 -20.09 -31.17 -7.99
C GLU A 544 -19.37 -32.49 -7.63
N HIS A 545 -18.32 -32.41 -6.80
CA HIS A 545 -17.58 -33.55 -6.26
C HIS A 545 -16.93 -33.23 -4.91
N GLU A 546 -16.47 -34.24 -4.18
CA GLU A 546 -15.77 -34.05 -2.91
C GLU A 546 -14.54 -33.15 -3.10
N GLY A 547 -14.41 -32.12 -2.26
CA GLY A 547 -13.33 -31.14 -2.34
C GLY A 547 -13.46 -30.09 -3.45
N ASP A 548 -14.58 -30.03 -4.18
CA ASP A 548 -14.84 -28.94 -5.13
C ASP A 548 -14.93 -27.60 -4.38
N ARG A 549 -14.12 -26.63 -4.82
CA ARG A 549 -14.03 -25.28 -4.25
C ARG A 549 -14.07 -24.19 -5.31
N ARG A 550 -14.48 -24.53 -6.55
CA ARG A 550 -14.55 -23.59 -7.68
C ARG A 550 -15.42 -22.37 -7.36
N MET A 551 -16.54 -22.56 -6.66
CA MET A 551 -17.43 -21.48 -6.23
C MET A 551 -16.78 -20.44 -5.29
N LEU A 552 -15.59 -20.72 -4.76
CA LEU A 552 -14.86 -19.80 -3.88
C LEU A 552 -13.69 -19.09 -4.59
N ARG A 553 -13.48 -19.32 -5.90
CA ARG A 553 -12.35 -18.80 -6.68
C ARG A 553 -12.68 -17.54 -7.46
N PHE A 554 -13.26 -16.54 -6.79
CA PHE A 554 -13.58 -15.23 -7.39
C PHE A 554 -12.77 -14.07 -6.80
N MET A 555 -12.00 -14.29 -5.72
CA MET A 555 -11.14 -13.26 -5.15
C MET A 555 -9.91 -12.99 -6.03
N HIS A 556 -9.28 -11.83 -5.83
CA HIS A 556 -8.11 -11.39 -6.59
C HIS A 556 -7.00 -12.46 -6.63
N ASP A 557 -6.36 -12.66 -7.78
CA ASP A 557 -5.29 -13.65 -7.98
C ASP A 557 -3.88 -13.12 -7.64
N GLY A 558 -3.72 -11.79 -7.61
CA GLY A 558 -2.54 -11.07 -7.17
C GLY A 558 -2.89 -10.00 -6.13
N TRP A 559 -1.90 -9.48 -5.40
CA TRP A 559 -2.12 -8.35 -4.47
C TRP A 559 -1.73 -6.99 -5.09
N HIS A 560 -1.04 -7.03 -6.23
CA HIS A 560 -0.37 -5.89 -6.89
C HIS A 560 -0.46 -5.91 -8.42
N ASP A 561 -0.93 -7.01 -9.00
CA ASP A 561 -0.98 -7.28 -10.44
C ASP A 561 -2.19 -8.16 -10.79
N ALA A 562 -3.26 -8.07 -10.00
CA ALA A 562 -4.44 -8.90 -10.17
C ALA A 562 -5.16 -8.58 -11.46
N SER A 563 -5.35 -9.58 -12.32
CA SER A 563 -5.96 -9.42 -13.64
C SER A 563 -7.23 -10.26 -13.81
N ASN A 564 -7.90 -10.60 -12.71
CA ASN A 564 -9.11 -11.42 -12.70
C ASN A 564 -10.37 -10.67 -12.20
N GLY A 565 -10.40 -9.34 -12.29
CA GLY A 565 -11.52 -8.48 -11.90
C GLY A 565 -12.70 -8.48 -12.89
N GLY A 566 -12.60 -9.20 -14.01
CA GLY A 566 -13.62 -9.23 -15.05
C GLY A 566 -13.38 -8.21 -16.17
N GLU A 567 -14.11 -8.36 -17.27
CA GLU A 567 -14.01 -7.45 -18.43
C GLU A 567 -14.84 -6.20 -18.19
N ASN A 568 -14.25 -5.02 -18.36
CA ASN A 568 -15.00 -3.76 -18.38
C ASN A 568 -15.83 -3.68 -19.68
N LEU A 569 -17.10 -3.31 -19.56
CA LEU A 569 -18.05 -3.32 -20.67
C LEU A 569 -18.23 -1.90 -21.20
N LEU A 570 -18.15 -1.75 -22.53
CA LEU A 570 -18.55 -0.52 -23.20
C LEU A 570 -19.81 -0.81 -24.02
N TYR A 571 -20.80 0.04 -23.85
CA TYR A 571 -22.06 0.02 -24.55
C TYR A 571 -22.13 1.24 -25.45
N ARG A 572 -22.37 1.02 -26.74
CA ARG A 572 -22.63 2.10 -27.70
C ARG A 572 -24.07 2.59 -27.55
N GLY A 573 -24.24 3.89 -27.34
CA GLY A 573 -25.53 4.55 -27.46
C GLY A 573 -25.96 4.68 -28.92
N ASN A 574 -27.24 4.44 -29.21
CA ASN A 574 -27.80 4.58 -30.57
C ASN A 574 -29.08 5.42 -30.63
N GLY A 575 -29.40 6.13 -29.54
CA GLY A 575 -30.60 6.96 -29.38
C GLY A 575 -31.87 6.19 -28.99
N GLU A 576 -31.92 4.87 -29.18
CA GLU A 576 -33.02 4.00 -28.72
C GLU A 576 -32.61 3.12 -27.53
N GLY A 577 -31.30 2.94 -27.32
CA GLY A 577 -30.72 2.20 -26.22
C GLY A 577 -29.23 1.96 -26.42
N PHE A 578 -28.76 0.83 -25.91
CA PHE A 578 -27.37 0.47 -25.76
C PHE A 578 -27.06 -0.87 -26.43
N GLU A 579 -25.95 -0.93 -27.17
CA GLU A 579 -25.42 -2.17 -27.74
C GLU A 579 -24.01 -2.43 -27.20
N ILE A 580 -23.78 -3.63 -26.65
CA ILE A 580 -22.44 -4.02 -26.17
C ILE A 580 -21.49 -4.10 -27.36
N VAL A 581 -20.38 -3.38 -27.25
CA VAL A 581 -19.27 -3.46 -28.20
C VAL A 581 -18.12 -4.29 -27.61
N ASP A 582 -17.34 -4.93 -28.48
CA ASP A 582 -16.14 -5.66 -28.05
C ASP A 582 -15.07 -4.68 -27.52
N ALA A 583 -14.99 -4.57 -26.19
CA ALA A 583 -14.06 -3.70 -25.48
C ALA A 583 -12.59 -4.02 -25.82
N ARG A 584 -12.25 -5.31 -25.96
CA ARG A 584 -10.90 -5.75 -26.36
C ARG A 584 -10.54 -5.32 -27.77
N ALA A 585 -11.52 -5.33 -28.68
CA ALA A 585 -11.35 -4.81 -30.03
C ALA A 585 -11.14 -3.29 -30.04
N LEU A 586 -11.62 -2.56 -29.03
CA LEU A 586 -11.40 -1.13 -28.87
C LEU A 586 -10.10 -0.77 -28.13
N GLY A 587 -9.39 -1.74 -27.57
CA GLY A 587 -8.14 -1.52 -26.83
C GLY A 587 -8.28 -1.54 -25.31
N LEU A 588 -9.51 -1.72 -24.80
CA LEU A 588 -9.83 -1.89 -23.39
C LEU A 588 -9.69 -3.37 -23.01
N ARG A 589 -8.44 -3.83 -22.85
CA ARG A 589 -8.12 -5.27 -22.69
C ARG A 589 -7.92 -5.71 -21.26
N GLU A 590 -7.67 -4.76 -20.37
CA GLU A 590 -7.31 -5.04 -19.00
C GLU A 590 -8.54 -5.48 -18.19
N THR A 591 -8.29 -6.39 -17.25
CA THR A 591 -9.30 -7.00 -16.39
C THR A 591 -8.89 -6.88 -14.93
N HIS A 592 -8.35 -5.72 -14.57
CA HIS A 592 -8.01 -5.37 -13.19
C HIS A 592 -9.28 -5.13 -12.35
N TRP A 593 -9.14 -5.10 -11.02
CA TRP A 593 -10.28 -4.90 -10.11
C TRP A 593 -10.68 -3.42 -10.09
N SER A 594 -11.45 -3.01 -11.10
CA SER A 594 -11.78 -1.61 -11.33
C SER A 594 -12.80 -1.11 -10.30
N LEU A 595 -12.44 -0.10 -9.51
CA LEU A 595 -13.28 0.45 -8.45
C LEU A 595 -13.92 1.80 -8.81
N ALA A 596 -13.23 2.62 -9.58
CA ALA A 596 -13.71 3.93 -10.00
C ALA A 596 -13.26 4.26 -11.42
N VAL A 597 -14.02 5.14 -12.07
CA VAL A 597 -13.69 5.65 -13.40
C VAL A 597 -13.94 7.15 -13.47
N SER A 598 -13.10 7.85 -14.22
CA SER A 598 -13.33 9.24 -14.62
C SER A 598 -13.04 9.42 -16.10
N THR A 599 -13.72 10.40 -16.68
CA THR A 599 -13.63 10.78 -18.08
C THR A 599 -13.14 12.22 -18.19
N ALA A 600 -12.20 12.47 -19.10
CA ALA A 600 -11.68 13.82 -19.36
C ALA A 600 -10.91 13.85 -20.67
N ASP A 601 -10.80 15.01 -21.32
CA ASP A 601 -9.85 15.22 -22.42
C ASP A 601 -8.48 15.54 -21.81
N LEU A 602 -7.66 14.49 -21.55
CA LEU A 602 -6.40 14.62 -20.81
C LEU A 602 -5.29 15.21 -21.68
N ASP A 603 -5.31 14.93 -22.98
CA ASP A 603 -4.29 15.43 -23.92
C ASP A 603 -4.73 16.62 -24.77
N HIS A 604 -5.95 17.10 -24.53
CA HIS A 604 -6.53 18.29 -25.13
C HIS A 604 -6.70 18.14 -26.66
N ASP A 605 -7.00 16.93 -27.14
CA ASP A 605 -7.29 16.60 -28.54
C ASP A 605 -8.78 16.75 -28.91
N GLY A 606 -9.62 17.09 -27.92
CA GLY A 606 -11.06 17.28 -28.05
C GLY A 606 -11.86 15.98 -28.00
N PHE A 607 -11.26 14.85 -27.60
CA PHE A 607 -11.95 13.59 -27.38
C PHE A 607 -11.79 13.13 -25.92
N THR A 608 -12.78 12.40 -25.44
CA THR A 608 -12.81 11.92 -24.06
C THR A 608 -11.88 10.72 -23.87
N ASP A 609 -10.97 10.83 -22.90
CA ASP A 609 -10.09 9.79 -22.39
C ASP A 609 -10.66 9.14 -21.13
N LEU A 610 -10.08 8.01 -20.71
CA LEU A 610 -10.50 7.26 -19.53
C LEU A 610 -9.37 7.15 -18.51
N TYR A 611 -9.68 7.38 -17.23
CA TYR A 611 -8.87 6.96 -16.10
C TYR A 611 -9.67 5.97 -15.26
N VAL A 612 -9.19 4.73 -15.13
CA VAL A 612 -9.82 3.64 -14.38
C VAL A 612 -8.94 3.30 -13.18
N ALA A 613 -9.40 3.69 -11.99
CA ALA A 613 -8.73 3.36 -10.73
C ALA A 613 -9.04 1.92 -10.33
N SER A 614 -8.00 1.15 -10.00
CA SER A 614 -8.11 -0.27 -9.69
C SER A 614 -7.52 -0.61 -8.32
N ASP A 615 -8.14 -1.59 -7.67
CA ASP A 615 -7.54 -2.27 -6.52
C ASP A 615 -6.76 -3.51 -6.99
N PHE A 616 -5.85 -3.98 -6.15
CA PHE A 616 -5.01 -5.17 -6.34
C PHE A 616 -4.20 -5.25 -7.65
N GLY A 617 -4.21 -4.21 -8.47
CA GLY A 617 -3.51 -4.06 -9.75
C GLY A 617 -3.36 -2.57 -10.08
N PRO A 618 -2.59 -2.21 -11.12
CA PRO A 618 -2.34 -0.81 -11.46
C PRO A 618 -3.60 -0.14 -12.00
N ASP A 619 -3.68 1.19 -11.86
CA ASP A 619 -4.72 1.94 -12.57
C ASP A 619 -4.47 1.87 -14.08
N ASP A 620 -5.54 2.02 -14.87
CA ASP A 620 -5.49 2.03 -16.32
C ASP A 620 -5.89 3.40 -16.86
N VAL A 621 -5.01 3.99 -17.67
CA VAL A 621 -5.28 5.27 -18.35
C VAL A 621 -5.31 5.02 -19.84
N TYR A 622 -6.34 5.48 -20.51
CA TYR A 622 -6.54 5.26 -21.94
C TYR A 622 -6.76 6.58 -22.65
N LEU A 623 -5.87 6.89 -23.61
CA LEU A 623 -6.08 8.01 -24.51
C LEU A 623 -6.89 7.55 -25.72
N SER A 624 -7.89 8.32 -26.09
CA SER A 624 -8.69 8.10 -27.28
C SER A 624 -7.85 8.45 -28.51
N ARG A 625 -7.90 7.59 -29.53
CA ARG A 625 -7.15 7.73 -30.77
C ARG A 625 -8.00 7.33 -31.97
N ALA A 626 -7.76 7.95 -33.12
CA ALA A 626 -8.36 7.52 -34.37
C ALA A 626 -8.02 6.05 -34.65
N GLY A 627 -9.01 5.25 -35.03
CA GLY A 627 -8.81 3.82 -35.28
C GLY A 627 -10.01 3.15 -35.90
N GLU A 628 -9.82 1.94 -36.43
CA GLU A 628 -10.92 1.16 -36.99
C GLU A 628 -11.81 0.62 -35.88
N GLY A 629 -13.13 0.73 -36.00
CA GLY A 629 -14.05 0.23 -34.98
C GLY A 629 -15.40 0.94 -35.05
N PRO A 630 -16.37 0.55 -34.21
CA PRO A 630 -17.72 1.12 -34.21
C PRO A 630 -17.72 2.65 -34.05
N PHE A 631 -16.77 3.20 -33.30
CA PHE A 631 -16.66 4.64 -33.02
C PHE A 631 -15.72 5.41 -33.97
N GLY A 632 -15.05 4.74 -34.92
CA GLY A 632 -13.91 5.34 -35.63
C GLY A 632 -12.74 5.75 -34.69
N ARG A 633 -12.78 5.27 -33.44
CA ARG A 633 -11.83 5.53 -32.36
C ARG A 633 -11.44 4.23 -31.67
N ARG A 634 -10.31 4.25 -30.98
CA ARG A 634 -9.78 3.20 -30.10
C ARG A 634 -9.14 3.84 -28.88
N PHE A 635 -9.05 3.07 -27.81
CA PHE A 635 -8.42 3.44 -26.56
C PHE A 635 -6.99 2.87 -26.51
N GLU A 636 -6.00 3.76 -26.39
CA GLU A 636 -4.60 3.41 -26.26
C GLU A 636 -4.17 3.53 -24.80
N ARG A 637 -3.89 2.38 -24.16
CA ARG A 637 -3.43 2.33 -22.76
C ARG A 637 -2.08 3.02 -22.60
N GLN A 638 -2.00 3.97 -21.68
CA GLN A 638 -0.77 4.63 -21.27
C GLN A 638 -0.08 3.82 -20.18
N ALA A 639 1.21 3.57 -20.34
CA ALA A 639 2.01 2.84 -19.37
C ALA A 639 3.45 3.34 -19.39
N GLY A 640 3.90 3.94 -18.28
CA GLY A 640 5.28 4.35 -18.15
C GLY A 640 6.25 3.16 -18.00
N PRO A 641 7.56 3.40 -18.13
CA PRO A 641 8.57 2.34 -18.23
C PRO A 641 8.86 1.63 -16.90
N SER A 642 8.45 2.20 -15.76
CA SER A 642 8.83 1.72 -14.42
C SER A 642 7.71 1.90 -13.41
N PHE A 643 7.83 1.27 -12.24
CA PHE A 643 6.95 1.56 -11.13
C PHE A 643 6.98 3.04 -10.72
N GLY A 644 5.83 3.58 -10.29
CA GLY A 644 5.66 4.97 -9.86
C GLY A 644 5.45 5.94 -11.03
N THR A 645 5.14 5.41 -12.22
CA THR A 645 4.70 6.19 -13.37
C THR A 645 3.30 5.74 -13.78
N ILE A 646 2.60 6.58 -14.54
CA ILE A 646 1.23 6.31 -15.02
C ILE A 646 1.05 4.89 -15.55
N GLY A 647 -0.05 4.23 -15.18
CA GLY A 647 -0.34 2.85 -15.57
C GLY A 647 0.54 1.77 -14.92
N ARG A 648 1.41 2.15 -13.98
CA ARG A 648 2.30 1.31 -13.15
C ARG A 648 2.49 1.94 -11.76
N ASP A 649 1.39 2.30 -11.15
CA ASP A 649 1.29 3.06 -9.91
C ASP A 649 1.13 2.16 -8.67
N THR A 650 0.64 2.75 -7.57
CA THR A 650 0.42 2.06 -6.31
C THR A 650 -0.97 1.41 -6.29
N TYR A 651 -1.00 0.14 -6.70
CA TYR A 651 -2.07 -0.84 -6.94
C TYR A 651 -3.36 -0.89 -6.07
N LYS A 652 -3.93 0.26 -5.70
CA LYS A 652 -4.90 0.46 -4.61
C LYS A 652 -5.74 1.74 -4.85
N GLY A 653 -5.99 2.09 -6.11
CA GLY A 653 -6.79 3.26 -6.47
C GLY A 653 -8.27 3.06 -6.09
N MET A 654 -8.81 3.95 -5.27
CA MET A 654 -10.19 3.85 -4.74
C MET A 654 -11.16 4.88 -5.35
N ASN A 655 -10.63 5.95 -5.93
CA ASN A 655 -11.37 7.02 -6.60
C ASN A 655 -10.46 7.68 -7.64
N ALA A 656 -11.04 8.26 -8.69
CA ALA A 656 -10.39 9.22 -9.55
C ALA A 656 -11.23 10.51 -9.54
N SER A 657 -10.56 11.66 -9.35
CA SER A 657 -11.17 12.99 -9.41
C SER A 657 -10.35 13.85 -10.35
N VAL A 658 -11.03 14.56 -11.27
CA VAL A 658 -10.37 15.31 -12.33
C VAL A 658 -10.59 16.81 -12.16
N ALA A 659 -9.51 17.58 -12.22
CA ALA A 659 -9.55 19.04 -12.19
C ALA A 659 -8.23 19.64 -12.71
N ASP A 660 -8.25 20.90 -13.12
CA ASP A 660 -7.04 21.67 -13.44
C ASP A 660 -6.49 22.31 -12.14
N PHE A 661 -5.63 21.60 -11.41
CA PHE A 661 -5.19 22.02 -10.07
C PHE A 661 -4.14 23.15 -10.12
N ASP A 662 -3.42 23.31 -11.23
CA ASP A 662 -2.40 24.36 -11.39
C ASP A 662 -2.78 25.48 -12.37
N ARG A 663 -3.97 25.39 -12.97
CA ARG A 663 -4.55 26.34 -13.93
C ARG A 663 -3.72 26.47 -15.21
N ASN A 664 -3.12 25.37 -15.65
CA ASN A 664 -2.34 25.33 -16.88
C ASN A 664 -3.21 25.02 -18.13
N GLY A 665 -4.50 24.72 -17.93
CA GLY A 665 -5.46 24.39 -18.99
C GLY A 665 -5.51 22.91 -19.36
N TYR A 666 -4.73 22.05 -18.71
CA TYR A 666 -4.82 20.59 -18.79
C TYR A 666 -5.48 20.06 -17.53
N LEU A 667 -6.30 19.03 -17.69
CA LEU A 667 -6.97 18.38 -16.57
C LEU A 667 -6.04 17.34 -15.94
N ASP A 668 -5.84 17.45 -14.64
CA ASP A 668 -5.04 16.56 -13.81
C ASP A 668 -5.92 15.51 -13.12
N VAL A 669 -5.30 14.44 -12.60
CA VAL A 669 -6.02 13.36 -11.92
C VAL A 669 -5.54 13.15 -10.49
N TYR A 670 -6.43 13.35 -9.53
CA TYR A 670 -6.24 12.92 -8.15
C TYR A 670 -6.78 11.51 -7.94
N VAL A 671 -6.00 10.66 -7.27
CA VAL A 671 -6.40 9.28 -6.95
C VAL A 671 -6.25 9.04 -5.47
N SER A 672 -7.38 8.77 -4.80
CA SER A 672 -7.34 8.40 -3.39
C SER A 672 -6.81 6.98 -3.21
N ASN A 673 -5.97 6.81 -2.19
CA ASN A 673 -5.31 5.53 -1.92
C ASN A 673 -5.16 5.30 -0.40
N VAL A 674 -4.58 4.16 -0.05
CA VAL A 674 -4.31 3.68 1.30
C VAL A 674 -2.95 4.16 1.79
N HIS A 675 -2.94 4.75 2.99
CA HIS A 675 -1.71 5.03 3.72
C HIS A 675 -1.84 4.59 5.18
N HIS A 676 -1.28 3.44 5.48
CA HIS A 676 -1.20 2.87 6.82
C HIS A 676 0.15 2.18 7.04
N SER A 677 0.51 1.91 8.30
CA SER A 677 1.76 1.21 8.65
C SER A 677 1.97 -0.16 7.96
N LEU A 678 0.89 -0.79 7.47
CA LEU A 678 0.92 -2.03 6.70
C LEU A 678 1.04 -1.82 5.18
N GLN A 679 0.63 -0.65 4.68
CA GLN A 679 0.53 -0.29 3.27
C GLN A 679 0.80 1.22 3.13
N ALA A 680 2.03 1.59 2.83
CA ALA A 680 2.43 3.00 2.67
C ALA A 680 2.54 3.36 1.19
N GLU A 681 1.40 3.30 0.50
CA GLU A 681 1.27 3.69 -0.89
C GLU A 681 1.06 5.22 -0.95
N GLY A 682 -0.06 5.69 -0.37
CA GLY A 682 -0.44 7.10 -0.35
C GLY A 682 -1.16 7.55 -1.63
N SER A 683 -2.02 8.56 -1.51
CA SER A 683 -2.76 9.10 -2.66
C SER A 683 -1.81 9.65 -3.74
N LEU A 684 -2.27 9.63 -4.98
CA LEU A 684 -1.54 10.10 -6.17
C LEU A 684 -2.16 11.40 -6.67
N LEU A 685 -1.34 12.25 -7.29
CA LEU A 685 -1.79 13.46 -7.98
C LEU A 685 -1.01 13.56 -9.28
N TRP A 686 -1.58 13.03 -10.35
CA TRP A 686 -1.01 13.05 -11.68
C TRP A 686 -1.24 14.42 -12.31
N MET A 687 -0.21 15.27 -12.22
CA MET A 687 -0.17 16.53 -12.95
C MET A 687 0.14 16.25 -14.41
N VAL A 688 -0.68 16.81 -15.32
CA VAL A 688 -0.56 16.61 -16.75
C VAL A 688 0.14 17.81 -17.37
N TYR A 689 1.23 17.53 -18.10
CA TYR A 689 2.01 18.55 -18.78
C TYR A 689 2.08 18.27 -20.29
N PRO A 690 1.95 19.30 -21.15
CA PRO A 690 2.16 19.14 -22.58
C PRO A 690 3.62 18.85 -22.90
N GLU A 691 3.85 17.88 -23.78
CA GLU A 691 5.16 17.54 -24.31
C GLU A 691 5.17 17.53 -25.85
N ALA A 692 6.36 17.46 -26.44
CA ALA A 692 6.49 17.41 -27.89
C ALA A 692 5.87 16.10 -28.44
N GLY A 693 4.65 16.20 -28.97
CA GLY A 693 3.93 15.07 -29.56
C GLY A 693 3.03 14.29 -28.60
N GLY A 694 2.66 14.87 -27.45
CA GLY A 694 1.72 14.25 -26.51
C GLY A 694 1.68 14.96 -25.16
N ILE A 695 1.49 14.19 -24.10
CA ILE A 695 1.47 14.66 -22.71
C ILE A 695 2.37 13.78 -21.84
N SER A 696 2.78 14.31 -20.69
CA SER A 696 3.37 13.53 -19.61
C SER A 696 2.59 13.67 -18.32
N PHE A 697 2.64 12.60 -17.52
CA PHE A 697 2.03 12.52 -16.21
C PHE A 697 3.14 12.54 -15.16
N VAL A 698 3.06 13.47 -14.22
CA VAL A 698 4.01 13.58 -13.11
C VAL A 698 3.25 13.52 -11.80
N ASP A 699 3.56 12.53 -10.97
CA ASP A 699 3.00 12.46 -9.62
C ASP A 699 3.62 13.55 -8.73
N GLU A 700 2.79 14.48 -8.28
CA GLU A 700 3.16 15.59 -7.40
C GLU A 700 2.46 15.54 -6.03
N ALA A 701 1.81 14.43 -5.66
CA ALA A 701 1.00 14.34 -4.44
C ALA A 701 1.77 14.76 -3.18
N THR A 702 3.02 14.30 -3.04
CA THR A 702 3.84 14.69 -1.89
C THR A 702 4.27 16.15 -1.94
N GLN A 703 4.57 16.69 -3.13
CA GLN A 703 5.07 18.06 -3.29
C GLN A 703 3.99 19.10 -3.03
N ARG A 704 2.73 18.75 -3.35
CA ARG A 704 1.55 19.59 -3.20
C ARG A 704 0.75 19.33 -1.92
N GLY A 705 1.20 18.41 -1.08
CA GLY A 705 0.51 18.10 0.19
C GLY A 705 -0.80 17.32 0.01
N ALA A 706 -1.02 16.71 -1.15
CA ALA A 706 -2.20 15.89 -1.47
C ALA A 706 -2.06 14.42 -1.02
N LEU A 707 -0.93 14.08 -0.39
CA LEU A 707 -0.70 12.76 0.19
C LEU A 707 -1.66 12.54 1.38
N ASN A 708 -2.63 11.63 1.21
CA ASN A 708 -3.47 11.20 2.31
C ASN A 708 -2.64 10.37 3.30
N GLU A 709 -2.15 10.98 4.38
CA GLU A 709 -1.37 10.28 5.39
C GLU A 709 -2.28 9.69 6.50
N ARG A 710 -2.00 8.44 6.90
CA ARG A 710 -2.57 7.77 8.09
C ARG A 710 -4.04 7.39 8.02
N ARG A 711 -4.56 7.26 6.81
CA ARG A 711 -5.97 6.93 6.57
C ARG A 711 -6.10 6.02 5.37
N PHE A 712 -7.25 5.37 5.30
CA PHE A 712 -7.70 4.66 4.12
C PHE A 712 -8.51 5.65 3.28
N GLY A 713 -8.01 6.09 2.12
CA GLY A 713 -8.79 6.92 1.22
C GLY A 713 -9.86 6.10 0.50
N TRP A 714 -11.04 6.68 0.28
CA TRP A 714 -12.13 6.03 -0.46
C TRP A 714 -12.63 6.90 -1.61
N GLY A 715 -13.38 7.96 -1.29
CA GLY A 715 -13.89 8.92 -2.27
C GLY A 715 -13.22 10.27 -2.10
N ALA A 716 -13.08 11.02 -3.20
CA ALA A 716 -12.63 12.40 -3.18
C ALA A 716 -13.57 13.27 -4.02
N GLY A 717 -13.62 14.56 -3.70
CA GLY A 717 -14.36 15.58 -4.44
C GLY A 717 -13.50 16.82 -4.59
N VAL A 718 -13.66 17.50 -5.73
CA VAL A 718 -12.85 18.65 -6.12
C VAL A 718 -13.73 19.83 -6.51
N GLY A 719 -13.30 21.04 -6.20
CA GLY A 719 -14.00 22.28 -6.55
C GLY A 719 -13.40 23.48 -5.81
N ASP A 720 -13.76 24.69 -6.22
CA ASP A 720 -13.39 25.91 -5.48
C ASP A 720 -14.28 26.03 -4.23
N LEU A 721 -13.80 25.54 -3.08
CA LEU A 721 -14.57 25.39 -1.85
C LEU A 721 -14.51 26.63 -0.96
N ASP A 722 -13.50 27.48 -1.12
CA ASP A 722 -13.35 28.74 -0.39
C ASP A 722 -13.62 30.00 -1.21
N GLY A 723 -13.78 29.87 -2.54
CA GLY A 723 -14.08 30.95 -3.46
C GLY A 723 -12.87 31.79 -3.86
N ASP A 724 -11.64 31.29 -3.67
CA ASP A 724 -10.40 31.99 -4.02
C ASP A 724 -9.99 31.82 -5.50
N GLY A 725 -10.72 30.98 -6.24
CA GLY A 725 -10.50 30.68 -7.65
C GLY A 725 -9.45 29.60 -7.92
N TRP A 726 -8.98 28.90 -6.90
CA TRP A 726 -8.22 27.66 -7.02
C TRP A 726 -9.11 26.45 -6.71
N VAL A 727 -8.77 25.30 -7.30
CA VAL A 727 -9.49 24.06 -7.00
C VAL A 727 -8.96 23.50 -5.69
N ASP A 728 -9.87 23.31 -4.74
CA ASP A 728 -9.67 22.56 -3.51
C ASP A 728 -10.04 21.09 -3.68
N LEU A 729 -9.56 20.29 -2.73
CA LEU A 729 -9.80 18.86 -2.65
C LEU A 729 -10.30 18.48 -1.25
N VAL A 730 -11.38 17.70 -1.20
CA VAL A 730 -11.84 17.00 -0.01
C VAL A 730 -11.79 15.49 -0.23
N GLN A 731 -11.36 14.74 0.78
CA GLN A 731 -11.32 13.28 0.71
C GLN A 731 -12.04 12.63 1.90
N ALA A 732 -12.91 11.66 1.59
CA ALA A 732 -13.52 10.77 2.56
C ALA A 732 -12.51 9.67 2.95
N ASN A 733 -12.34 9.50 4.26
CA ASN A 733 -11.36 8.59 4.84
C ASN A 733 -12.04 7.53 5.72
N GLY A 734 -11.66 6.27 5.51
CA GLY A 734 -11.96 5.14 6.37
C GLY A 734 -10.83 4.84 7.37
N MET A 735 -11.08 3.88 8.26
CA MET A 735 -10.13 3.44 9.30
C MET A 735 -9.81 1.96 9.17
N VAL A 736 -8.57 1.59 9.51
CA VAL A 736 -8.07 0.21 9.49
C VAL A 736 -8.49 -0.58 10.74
N ASP A 737 -8.77 0.11 11.84
CA ASP A 737 -9.25 -0.51 13.08
C ASP A 737 -10.39 0.29 13.74
N ASP A 738 -11.14 -0.40 14.60
CA ASP A 738 -12.31 0.15 15.28
C ASP A 738 -11.94 1.11 16.43
N ARG A 739 -10.66 1.41 16.67
CA ARG A 739 -10.23 2.20 17.85
C ARG A 739 -10.55 3.68 17.73
N LEU A 740 -10.68 4.19 16.50
CA LEU A 740 -10.96 5.59 16.22
C LEU A 740 -12.46 5.91 16.14
N ASP A 741 -13.31 4.87 16.08
CA ASP A 741 -14.76 4.99 16.31
C ASP A 741 -15.20 4.04 17.44
N PRO A 742 -14.92 4.40 18.71
CA PRO A 742 -15.28 3.57 19.86
C PRO A 742 -16.79 3.48 20.10
N ARG A 743 -17.65 4.10 19.27
CA ARG A 743 -19.11 4.18 19.49
C ARG A 743 -19.93 3.20 18.66
N GLY A 744 -19.33 2.48 17.70
CA GLY A 744 -20.08 1.62 16.78
C GLY A 744 -20.38 0.20 17.30
N TYR A 745 -19.64 -0.28 18.30
CA TYR A 745 -19.88 -1.60 18.91
C TYR A 745 -19.67 -1.49 20.43
N ASP A 746 -20.74 -1.17 21.15
CA ASP A 746 -20.79 -1.50 22.58
C ASP A 746 -20.77 -3.03 22.65
N ARG A 747 -19.57 -3.61 22.84
CA ARG A 747 -19.35 -5.03 23.11
C ARG A 747 -19.96 -5.36 24.47
N LYS A 748 -21.28 -5.53 24.46
CA LYS A 748 -22.04 -6.33 25.41
C LYS A 748 -23.00 -7.17 24.59
N ASP A 749 -22.47 -8.26 24.03
CA ASP A 749 -23.10 -9.58 23.95
C ASP A 749 -22.02 -10.62 23.62
#